data_AF-D8RM42-F1
#
_entry.id   AF-D8RM42-F1
#
_cell.length_a   1.000
_cell.length_b   1.000
_cell.length_c   1.000
_cell.angle_alpha   90.00
_cell.angle_beta   90.00
_cell.angle_gamma   90.00
#
_symmetry.space_group_name_H-M   'P 1'
#
loop_
_entity.id
_entity.type
_entity.pdbx_description
1 polymer ?
#
loop_
_entity_poly.entity_id
_entity_poly.type
_entity_poly.pdbx_seq_one_letter_code
_entity_poly.pdbx_strand_id
1 'polypeptide(L)'
;MTEIRALDELLGHAESRLAAQCFSVPYQGHAHEELYRRVRELRRKVRQALHYSVYAAFVQTSGFGKTRAVLEMACLGVYICYCSLAAKGSSAFPPRTELLADRLSQAASEIEMVLYLKAWLLVLYEELQRGVTAQQWKDMQLPGGENLAKRVHQVWSDLLDKPNEEEWMVLDDPDKANAAMLEDAVSRINGMFPPSASRPRVIFVFDEARGLQDDAELGKAPFNQIRRALRVFFNHRRFFALMLDTASKICKDLLPRRSEEDSARALKLALGLLPPIYFIPTLSVNKVVAGKTKEEYVNPFTWMTYGRPMWAARLAVEKDTARLQEFAVQKLVGVVRGEFHGTQVNVAEGEMTESQAIAMLTACAGLQVCARSPLAEVMAASHMNLVLRVAKDPSRIFVGLPVEPILAEAAAGLLRDDIVKQKALMHVESACMSGYVTPGPRGEFVAKFILVAASWALADDNLDEHYLRPVPVANYVRKLLVNGRADHASFRELERNLPAGGLVFFNAFVAVNTVPDEAMLGKCCASGCAIMYSADNNLPGADAIIPVWTPQAMTCIVISVKNLQRAGWLEKASVDKVKCEFTRVEVAQGLPVLTVAMSLREPSMQDSTNWILWDDLPDMHSHVTCYGIQHNYDYLSTEVKQLLQSILVTVPDPMHGANKEEAEWIKQMLPERFEKAERLFRRWN
;
A
#
# COMPACT_ATOMS: atom_id res chain seq x y z
N MET A 1 -16.48 17.24 28.99
CA MET A 1 -15.15 16.58 28.84
C MET A 1 -15.12 15.17 29.42
N THR A 2 -15.68 14.93 30.62
CA THR A 2 -15.73 13.60 31.25
C THR A 2 -16.62 12.59 30.48
N GLU A 3 -17.76 13.04 29.95
CA GLU A 3 -18.65 12.19 29.13
C GLU A 3 -18.07 11.87 27.74
N ILE A 4 -17.32 12.80 27.13
CA ILE A 4 -16.65 12.58 25.84
C ILE A 4 -15.52 11.54 25.99
N ARG A 5 -14.73 11.63 27.07
CA ARG A 5 -13.69 10.63 27.37
C ARG A 5 -14.27 9.25 27.65
N ALA A 6 -15.39 9.17 28.37
CA ALA A 6 -16.07 7.90 28.63
C ALA A 6 -16.62 7.28 27.33
N LEU A 7 -17.10 8.10 26.39
CA LEU A 7 -17.55 7.65 25.08
C LEU A 7 -16.39 7.16 24.21
N ASP A 8 -15.27 7.87 24.19
CA ASP A 8 -14.05 7.48 23.45
C ASP A 8 -13.46 6.17 24.00
N GLU A 9 -13.45 5.97 25.32
CA GLU A 9 -13.03 4.71 25.96
C GLU A 9 -13.98 3.55 25.57
N LEU A 10 -15.29 3.76 25.62
CA LEU A 10 -16.28 2.76 25.20
C LEU A 10 -16.14 2.37 23.72
N LEU A 11 -15.91 3.35 22.84
CA LEU A 11 -15.68 3.13 21.41
C LEU A 11 -14.35 2.39 21.16
N GLY A 12 -13.29 2.76 21.87
CA GLY A 12 -12.00 2.06 21.83
C GLY A 12 -12.11 0.60 22.26
N HIS A 13 -12.89 0.32 23.31
CA HIS A 13 -13.17 -1.05 23.76
C HIS A 13 -14.05 -1.84 22.78
N ALA A 14 -14.95 -1.18 22.03
CA ALA A 14 -15.73 -1.83 20.98
C ALA A 14 -14.85 -2.23 19.79
N GLU A 15 -14.00 -1.32 19.29
CA GLU A 15 -13.08 -1.59 18.18
C GLU A 15 -12.04 -2.66 18.55
N SER A 16 -11.51 -2.65 19.78
CA SER A 16 -10.58 -3.70 20.22
C SER A 16 -11.23 -5.10 20.27
N ARG A 17 -12.48 -5.18 20.75
CA ARG A 17 -13.25 -6.44 20.75
C ARG A 17 -13.52 -6.92 19.33
N LEU A 18 -13.87 -6.02 18.43
CA LEU A 18 -14.09 -6.35 17.03
C LEU A 18 -12.79 -6.84 16.36
N ALA A 19 -11.66 -6.17 16.63
CA ALA A 19 -10.35 -6.61 16.13
C ALA A 19 -10.00 -8.03 16.62
N ALA A 20 -10.33 -8.37 17.87
CA ALA A 20 -10.15 -9.72 18.41
C ALA A 20 -11.02 -10.77 17.69
N GLN A 21 -12.28 -10.43 17.40
CA GLN A 21 -13.19 -11.31 16.63
C GLN A 21 -12.70 -11.50 15.19
N CYS A 22 -12.27 -10.41 14.53
CA CYS A 22 -11.67 -10.46 13.19
C CYS A 22 -10.41 -11.31 13.17
N PHE A 23 -9.57 -11.20 14.22
CA PHE A 23 -8.39 -12.05 14.36
C PHE A 23 -8.77 -13.51 14.58
N SER A 24 -9.94 -13.83 15.13
CA SER A 24 -10.38 -15.21 15.34
C SER A 24 -10.92 -15.89 14.08
N VAL A 25 -11.12 -15.13 12.99
CA VAL A 25 -11.52 -15.68 11.68
C VAL A 25 -10.45 -16.66 11.19
N PRO A 26 -10.85 -17.81 10.58
CA PRO A 26 -9.91 -18.79 10.05
C PRO A 26 -8.87 -18.15 9.12
N TYR A 27 -7.59 -18.46 9.37
CA TYR A 27 -6.49 -17.98 8.54
C TYR A 27 -6.56 -18.58 7.13
N GLN A 28 -6.31 -17.77 6.11
CA GLN A 28 -6.35 -18.17 4.71
C GLN A 28 -5.05 -17.79 3.98
N GLY A 29 -4.68 -18.62 3.00
CA GLY A 29 -3.49 -18.43 2.17
C GLY A 29 -2.19 -18.94 2.79
N HIS A 30 -1.06 -18.63 2.15
CA HIS A 30 0.27 -19.19 2.48
C HIS A 30 1.29 -18.11 2.87
N ALA A 31 0.82 -16.94 3.31
CA ALA A 31 1.72 -15.81 3.58
C ALA A 31 2.69 -16.07 4.74
N HIS A 32 2.29 -16.86 5.73
CA HIS A 32 3.16 -17.32 6.83
C HIS A 32 4.30 -18.24 6.34
N GLU A 33 4.06 -19.09 5.33
CA GLU A 33 5.07 -19.93 4.70
C GLU A 33 6.08 -19.09 3.90
N GLU A 34 5.59 -18.11 3.14
CA GLU A 34 6.42 -17.14 2.41
C GLU A 34 7.32 -16.35 3.37
N LEU A 35 6.72 -15.82 4.45
CA LEU A 35 7.44 -15.07 5.47
C LEU A 35 8.52 -15.94 6.12
N TYR A 36 8.19 -17.18 6.48
CA TYR A 36 9.16 -18.10 7.09
C TYR A 36 10.29 -18.44 6.13
N ARG A 37 10.01 -18.65 4.83
CA ARG A 37 11.05 -18.85 3.81
C ARG A 37 11.98 -17.65 3.74
N ARG A 38 11.43 -16.43 3.76
CA ARG A 38 12.23 -15.20 3.76
C ARG A 38 13.11 -15.08 5.00
N VAL A 39 12.57 -15.38 6.19
CA VAL A 39 13.33 -15.43 7.44
C VAL A 39 14.49 -16.44 7.36
N ARG A 40 14.25 -17.63 6.80
CA ARG A 40 15.29 -18.65 6.59
C ARG A 40 16.41 -18.15 5.66
N GLU A 41 16.05 -17.46 4.58
CA GLU A 41 17.03 -16.86 3.67
C GLU A 41 17.89 -15.81 4.36
N LEU A 42 17.27 -14.90 5.10
CA LEU A 42 17.97 -13.86 5.85
C LEU A 42 18.89 -14.47 6.90
N ARG A 43 18.41 -15.46 7.67
CA ARG A 43 19.25 -16.18 8.65
C ARG A 43 20.42 -16.91 7.99
N ARG A 44 20.26 -17.45 6.78
CA ARG A 44 21.35 -18.08 6.03
C ARG A 44 22.39 -17.07 5.54
N LYS A 45 21.99 -15.83 5.25
CA LYS A 45 22.85 -14.76 4.74
C LYS A 45 23.54 -13.94 5.83
N VAL A 46 22.95 -13.86 7.02
CA VAL A 46 23.48 -13.04 8.12
C VAL A 46 24.86 -13.53 8.55
N ARG A 47 25.81 -12.60 8.70
CA ARG A 47 27.21 -12.86 9.08
C ARG A 47 27.67 -11.73 10.00
N GLN A 48 28.34 -12.07 11.10
CA GLN A 48 28.85 -11.09 12.08
C GLN A 48 29.82 -10.08 11.44
N ALA A 49 30.59 -10.50 10.42
CA ALA A 49 31.53 -9.63 9.70
C ALA A 49 30.86 -8.64 8.73
N LEU A 50 29.59 -8.85 8.37
CA LEU A 50 28.90 -8.03 7.36
C LEU A 50 27.67 -7.31 7.91
N HIS A 51 27.08 -7.83 8.99
CA HIS A 51 25.80 -7.37 9.51
C HIS A 51 25.92 -6.96 10.98
N TYR A 52 25.16 -5.94 11.37
CA TYR A 52 25.19 -5.42 12.73
C TYR A 52 24.51 -6.35 13.74
N SER A 53 23.39 -6.98 13.40
CA SER A 53 22.61 -7.80 14.34
C SER A 53 21.73 -8.84 13.61
N VAL A 54 21.19 -9.80 14.36
CA VAL A 54 20.41 -10.95 13.85
C VAL A 54 18.91 -10.64 13.87
N TYR A 55 18.52 -9.54 13.22
CA TYR A 55 17.12 -9.15 13.07
C TYR A 55 16.82 -8.62 11.67
N ALA A 56 15.55 -8.62 11.27
CA ALA A 56 15.08 -7.87 10.13
C ALA A 56 13.83 -7.06 10.49
N ALA A 57 13.69 -5.88 9.87
CA ALA A 57 12.44 -5.13 9.94
C ALA A 57 11.39 -5.77 9.02
N PHE A 58 10.15 -5.86 9.46
CA PHE A 58 9.00 -6.22 8.65
C PHE A 58 8.04 -5.03 8.58
N VAL A 59 8.08 -4.37 7.42
CA VAL A 59 7.50 -3.05 7.17
C VAL A 59 6.31 -3.16 6.25
N GLN A 60 5.12 -2.88 6.75
CA GLN A 60 3.96 -2.70 5.89
C GLN A 60 2.85 -1.95 6.64
N THR A 61 1.86 -1.48 5.91
CA THR A 61 0.68 -0.80 6.46
C THR A 61 -0.16 -1.66 7.41
N SER A 62 -1.10 -0.99 8.09
CA SER A 62 -2.13 -1.67 8.87
C SER A 62 -3.08 -2.48 7.99
N GLY A 63 -3.66 -3.54 8.56
CA GLY A 63 -4.57 -4.46 7.86
C GLY A 63 -3.90 -5.45 6.90
N PHE A 64 -2.59 -5.33 6.62
CA PHE A 64 -1.88 -6.23 5.70
C PHE A 64 -1.71 -7.67 6.20
N GLY A 65 -1.97 -7.92 7.49
CA GLY A 65 -1.86 -9.25 8.11
C GLY A 65 -0.46 -9.59 8.61
N LYS A 66 0.42 -8.60 8.88
CA LYS A 66 1.79 -8.80 9.38
C LYS A 66 1.84 -9.71 10.61
N THR A 67 1.18 -9.26 11.68
CA THR A 67 1.16 -9.94 12.98
C THR A 67 0.55 -11.32 12.88
N ARG A 68 -0.55 -11.45 12.13
CA ARG A 68 -1.18 -12.75 11.89
C ARG A 68 -0.26 -13.71 11.14
N ALA A 69 0.37 -13.28 10.05
CA ALA A 69 1.30 -14.12 9.30
C ALA A 69 2.51 -14.56 10.13
N VAL A 70 3.00 -13.71 11.04
CA VAL A 70 4.08 -14.07 11.96
C VAL A 70 3.65 -15.14 12.95
N LEU A 71 2.50 -14.95 13.60
CA LEU A 71 1.99 -15.89 14.59
C LEU A 71 1.60 -17.24 13.97
N GLU A 72 1.13 -17.25 12.73
CA GLU A 72 0.82 -18.49 11.99
C GLU A 72 2.05 -19.31 11.57
N MET A 73 3.27 -18.76 11.69
CA MET A 73 4.49 -19.60 11.57
C MET A 73 4.55 -20.69 12.64
N ALA A 74 3.77 -20.58 13.73
CA ALA A 74 3.58 -21.63 14.72
C ALA A 74 3.11 -22.96 14.10
N CYS A 75 2.28 -22.92 13.05
CA CYS A 75 1.83 -24.10 12.30
C CYS A 75 2.99 -24.83 11.60
N LEU A 76 4.14 -24.17 11.40
CA LEU A 76 5.36 -24.73 10.81
C LEU A 76 6.35 -25.27 11.87
N GLY A 77 5.93 -25.30 13.15
CA GLY A 77 6.76 -25.68 14.29
C GLY A 77 7.82 -24.64 14.63
N VAL A 78 7.44 -23.36 14.60
CA VAL A 78 8.25 -22.20 14.99
C VAL A 78 7.65 -21.57 16.24
N TYR A 79 8.43 -21.49 17.31
CA TYR A 79 8.04 -20.86 18.57
C TYR A 79 8.26 -19.34 18.46
N ILE A 80 7.18 -18.58 18.60
CA ILE A 80 7.20 -17.12 18.50
C ILE A 80 7.21 -16.54 19.91
N CYS A 81 8.22 -15.75 20.27
CA CYS A 81 8.23 -14.96 21.51
C CYS A 81 7.72 -13.57 21.17
N TYR A 82 6.43 -13.32 21.38
CA TYR A 82 5.71 -12.14 20.92
C TYR A 82 5.60 -11.07 22.01
N CYS A 83 5.93 -9.84 21.66
CA CYS A 83 5.74 -8.67 22.51
C CYS A 83 5.17 -7.51 21.68
N SER A 84 3.98 -7.03 22.04
CA SER A 84 3.36 -5.85 21.44
C SER A 84 3.71 -4.61 22.24
N LEU A 85 4.39 -3.66 21.60
CA LEU A 85 4.80 -2.36 22.14
C LEU A 85 3.81 -1.23 21.78
N ALA A 86 2.60 -1.59 21.33
CA ALA A 86 1.56 -0.65 20.95
C ALA A 86 1.31 0.40 22.04
N ALA A 87 0.95 1.62 21.66
CA ALA A 87 0.69 2.70 22.62
C ALA A 87 -0.36 2.31 23.67
N LYS A 88 -0.23 2.85 24.89
CA LYS A 88 -1.21 2.64 25.97
C LYS A 88 -2.60 3.10 25.52
N GLY A 89 -3.62 2.27 25.72
CA GLY A 89 -5.00 2.54 25.31
C GLY A 89 -5.26 2.46 23.80
N SER A 90 -4.28 2.03 22.97
CA SER A 90 -4.53 1.84 21.53
C SER A 90 -5.47 0.67 21.25
N SER A 91 -6.18 0.74 20.11
CA SER A 91 -7.04 -0.34 19.59
C SER A 91 -6.27 -1.44 18.85
N ALA A 92 -4.94 -1.52 19.01
CA ALA A 92 -4.10 -2.51 18.36
C ALA A 92 -4.45 -3.93 18.81
N PHE A 93 -4.37 -4.89 17.88
CA PHE A 93 -4.61 -6.30 18.18
C PHE A 93 -3.55 -7.21 17.51
N PRO A 94 -2.91 -8.14 18.25
CA PRO A 94 -3.03 -8.37 19.70
C PRO A 94 -2.66 -7.13 20.55
N PRO A 95 -3.30 -6.95 21.72
CA PRO A 95 -3.13 -5.76 22.54
C PRO A 95 -1.70 -5.61 23.08
N ARG A 96 -1.38 -4.43 23.59
CA ARG A 96 -0.09 -4.13 24.24
C ARG A 96 0.23 -5.18 25.30
N THR A 97 1.46 -5.67 25.32
CA THR A 97 1.94 -6.61 26.33
C THR A 97 2.38 -5.87 27.59
N GLU A 98 1.42 -5.26 28.31
CA GLU A 98 1.61 -4.22 29.35
C GLU A 98 2.92 -4.30 30.15
N LEU A 99 3.10 -5.32 31.00
CA LEU A 99 4.27 -5.42 31.89
C LEU A 99 5.61 -5.51 31.13
N LEU A 100 5.64 -6.28 30.03
CA LEU A 100 6.86 -6.44 29.24
C LEU A 100 7.15 -5.17 28.43
N ALA A 101 6.12 -4.60 27.82
CA ALA A 101 6.24 -3.43 26.97
C ALA A 101 6.67 -2.19 27.78
N ASP A 102 6.11 -1.99 28.97
CA ASP A 102 6.44 -0.85 29.84
C ASP A 102 7.90 -0.92 30.31
N ARG A 103 8.39 -2.09 30.73
CA ARG A 103 9.79 -2.25 31.14
C ARG A 103 10.74 -2.17 29.95
N LEU A 104 10.41 -2.79 28.81
CA LEU A 104 11.23 -2.70 27.60
C LEU A 104 11.39 -1.26 27.11
N SER A 105 10.36 -0.42 27.20
CA SER A 105 10.46 1.00 26.82
C SER A 105 11.37 1.81 27.74
N GLN A 106 11.67 1.33 28.95
CA GLN A 106 12.52 2.00 29.93
C GLN A 106 13.92 1.38 30.03
N ALA A 107 14.13 0.23 29.39
CA ALA A 107 15.36 -0.54 29.54
C ALA A 107 16.55 0.21 28.93
N ALA A 108 17.50 0.57 29.79
CA ALA A 108 18.60 1.49 29.46
C ALA A 108 19.95 0.78 29.25
N SER A 109 20.01 -0.54 29.42
CA SER A 109 21.26 -1.31 29.32
C SER A 109 21.14 -2.55 28.40
N GLU A 110 22.25 -2.90 27.77
CA GLU A 110 22.39 -4.10 26.94
C GLU A 110 22.18 -5.38 27.75
N ILE A 111 22.64 -5.40 29.00
CA ILE A 111 22.50 -6.54 29.92
C ILE A 111 21.04 -6.81 30.24
N GLU A 112 20.26 -5.75 30.52
CA GLU A 112 18.82 -5.89 30.79
C GLU A 112 18.08 -6.52 29.60
N MET A 113 18.45 -6.16 28.37
CA MET A 113 17.89 -6.75 27.15
C MET A 113 18.33 -8.21 26.94
N VAL A 114 19.56 -8.55 27.31
CA VAL A 114 20.05 -9.94 27.33
C VAL A 114 19.25 -10.79 28.31
N LEU A 115 18.98 -10.28 29.51
CA LEU A 115 18.19 -10.98 30.52
C LEU A 115 16.72 -11.12 30.11
N TYR A 116 16.17 -10.14 29.38
CA TYR A 116 14.85 -10.25 28.76
C TYR A 116 14.78 -11.45 27.78
N LEU A 117 15.78 -11.56 26.90
CA LEU A 117 15.87 -12.69 25.95
C LEU A 117 16.02 -14.01 26.72
N LYS A 118 16.85 -14.04 27.77
CA LYS A 118 17.04 -15.21 28.64
C LYS A 118 15.75 -15.65 29.31
N ALA A 119 14.98 -14.71 29.87
CA ALA A 119 13.70 -14.99 30.54
C ALA A 119 12.72 -15.72 29.61
N TRP A 120 12.58 -15.23 28.37
CA TRP A 120 11.77 -15.91 27.34
C TRP A 120 12.23 -17.34 27.07
N LEU A 121 13.54 -17.57 26.94
CA LEU A 121 14.09 -18.90 26.65
C LEU A 121 13.90 -19.87 27.82
N LEU A 122 14.04 -19.41 29.07
CA LEU A 122 13.82 -20.24 30.25
C LEU A 122 12.35 -20.66 30.37
N VAL A 123 11.42 -19.72 30.23
CA VAL A 123 9.99 -20.03 30.24
C VAL A 123 9.60 -20.95 29.09
N LEU A 124 10.13 -20.70 27.88
CA LEU A 124 9.89 -21.57 26.73
C LEU A 124 10.42 -22.99 26.99
N TYR A 125 11.60 -23.12 27.61
CA TYR A 125 12.17 -24.42 27.93
C TYR A 125 11.27 -25.23 28.88
N GLU A 126 10.75 -24.61 29.94
CA GLU A 126 9.80 -25.25 30.86
C GLU A 126 8.55 -25.76 30.14
N GLU A 127 7.97 -24.96 29.24
CA GLU A 127 6.79 -25.36 28.47
C GLU A 127 7.10 -26.46 27.45
N LEU A 128 8.27 -26.42 26.81
CA LEU A 128 8.72 -27.49 25.93
C LEU A 128 8.88 -28.82 26.68
N GLN A 129 9.36 -28.80 27.92
CA GLN A 129 9.44 -30.01 28.76
C GLN A 129 8.06 -30.60 29.08
N ARG A 130 7.02 -29.75 29.12
CA ARG A 130 5.61 -30.16 29.27
C ARG A 130 4.97 -30.64 27.97
N GLY A 131 5.71 -30.65 26.86
CA GLY A 131 5.22 -31.09 25.55
C GLY A 131 4.40 -30.04 24.81
N VAL A 132 4.51 -28.75 25.18
CA VAL A 132 3.77 -27.67 24.51
C VAL A 132 4.24 -27.53 23.06
N THR A 133 3.28 -27.63 22.14
CA THR A 133 3.49 -27.40 20.71
C THR A 133 3.64 -25.90 20.41
N ALA A 134 4.22 -25.56 19.26
CA ALA A 134 4.36 -24.17 18.83
C ALA A 134 3.01 -23.44 18.72
N GLN A 135 1.93 -24.14 18.32
CA GLN A 135 0.58 -23.58 18.26
C GLN A 135 0.02 -23.29 19.65
N GLN A 136 0.14 -24.22 20.60
CA GLN A 136 -0.27 -23.99 21.99
C GLN A 136 0.53 -22.83 22.62
N TRP A 137 1.84 -22.76 22.36
CA TRP A 137 2.69 -21.65 22.79
C TRP A 137 2.23 -20.29 22.22
N LYS A 138 1.78 -20.24 20.96
CA LYS A 138 1.16 -19.05 20.35
C LYS A 138 -0.12 -18.67 21.07
N ASP A 139 -1.01 -19.64 21.31
CA ASP A 139 -2.32 -19.40 21.92
C ASP A 139 -2.19 -18.91 23.37
N MET A 140 -1.19 -19.37 24.12
CA MET A 140 -0.85 -18.88 25.47
C MET A 140 -0.43 -17.40 25.51
N GLN A 141 -0.04 -16.80 24.39
CA GLN A 141 0.37 -15.39 24.30
C GLN A 141 -0.76 -14.45 23.88
N LEU A 142 -1.86 -15.00 23.36
CA LEU A 142 -3.02 -14.22 22.91
C LEU A 142 -3.97 -13.92 24.08
N PRO A 143 -4.82 -12.88 23.97
CA PRO A 143 -5.82 -12.57 25.00
C PRO A 143 -6.69 -13.79 25.34
N GLY A 144 -6.82 -14.10 26.63
CA GLY A 144 -7.50 -15.30 27.13
C GLY A 144 -6.59 -16.52 27.33
N GLY A 145 -5.33 -16.48 26.88
CA GLY A 145 -4.30 -17.45 27.23
C GLY A 145 -3.82 -17.31 28.67
N GLU A 146 -3.05 -18.29 29.17
CA GLU A 146 -2.36 -18.18 30.47
C GLU A 146 -1.57 -16.86 30.56
N ASN A 147 -1.36 -16.32 31.77
CA ASN A 147 -0.61 -15.08 32.00
C ASN A 147 0.91 -15.22 31.70
N LEU A 148 1.28 -15.72 30.52
CA LEU A 148 2.64 -16.04 30.09
C LEU A 148 3.53 -14.80 30.08
N ALA A 149 3.02 -13.65 29.61
CA ALA A 149 3.74 -12.38 29.67
C ALA A 149 4.09 -11.99 31.12
N LYS A 150 3.19 -12.24 32.09
CA LYS A 150 3.47 -11.98 33.51
C LYS A 150 4.54 -12.93 34.05
N ARG A 151 4.50 -14.21 33.66
CA ARG A 151 5.53 -15.20 34.02
C ARG A 151 6.91 -14.81 33.48
N VAL A 152 6.99 -14.43 32.19
CA VAL A 152 8.24 -13.95 31.59
C VAL A 152 8.73 -12.69 32.30
N HIS A 153 7.82 -11.75 32.61
CA HIS A 153 8.17 -10.55 33.38
C HIS A 153 8.72 -10.89 34.77
N GLN A 154 8.12 -11.85 35.49
CA GLN A 154 8.61 -12.28 36.80
C GLN A 154 10.01 -12.88 36.71
N VAL A 155 10.23 -13.82 35.79
CA VAL A 155 11.56 -14.42 35.56
C VAL A 155 12.58 -13.34 35.19
N TRP A 156 12.18 -12.37 34.36
CA TRP A 156 13.04 -11.24 34.00
C TRP A 156 13.39 -10.35 35.20
N SER A 157 12.43 -10.04 36.08
CA SER A 157 12.69 -9.34 37.35
C SER A 157 13.65 -10.12 38.24
N ASP A 158 13.41 -11.41 38.45
CA ASP A 158 14.22 -12.26 39.33
C ASP A 158 15.67 -12.36 38.86
N LEU A 159 15.89 -12.36 37.53
CA LEU A 159 17.22 -12.33 36.93
C LEU A 159 17.95 -11.00 37.12
N LEU A 160 17.20 -9.89 37.20
CA LEU A 160 17.76 -8.56 37.43
C LEU A 160 18.07 -8.31 38.91
N ASP A 161 17.28 -8.87 39.82
CA ASP A 161 17.44 -8.74 41.27
C ASP A 161 18.58 -9.64 41.82
N LYS A 162 19.01 -10.64 41.06
CA LYS A 162 20.16 -11.51 41.36
C LYS A 162 21.29 -11.29 40.35
N PRO A 163 21.92 -10.11 40.31
CA PRO A 163 23.09 -9.92 39.47
C PRO A 163 24.17 -10.89 39.95
N ASN A 164 24.59 -11.82 39.09
CA ASN A 164 25.77 -12.66 39.34
C ASN A 164 27.01 -11.74 39.27
N GLU A 165 27.34 -11.02 40.35
CA GLU A 165 28.41 -10.01 40.36
C GLU A 165 29.78 -10.54 39.85
N GLU A 166 30.03 -11.85 39.94
CA GLU A 166 31.27 -12.49 39.46
C GLU A 166 31.31 -12.76 37.93
N GLU A 167 30.17 -12.88 37.24
CA GLU A 167 30.14 -13.16 35.78
C GLU A 167 30.23 -11.87 34.92
N TRP A 168 29.89 -10.71 35.50
CA TRP A 168 29.56 -9.51 34.72
C TRP A 168 30.80 -8.65 34.38
N MET A 169 31.97 -8.98 34.95
CA MET A 169 33.16 -8.14 34.97
C MET A 169 34.42 -8.74 34.32
N VAL A 170 34.37 -9.91 33.66
CA VAL A 170 35.61 -10.67 33.32
C VAL A 170 35.94 -10.74 31.82
N LEU A 171 35.20 -10.07 30.93
CA LEU A 171 35.47 -10.13 29.48
C LEU A 171 35.56 -8.74 28.84
N ASP A 172 36.69 -8.44 28.20
CA ASP A 172 36.93 -7.20 27.43
C ASP A 172 35.97 -7.03 26.22
N ASP A 173 35.25 -8.08 25.84
CA ASP A 173 34.31 -8.10 24.73
C ASP A 173 32.85 -8.32 25.21
N PRO A 174 31.99 -7.28 25.15
CA PRO A 174 30.59 -7.37 25.54
C PRO A 174 29.80 -8.47 24.80
N ASP A 175 30.13 -8.77 23.54
CA ASP A 175 29.44 -9.81 22.78
C ASP A 175 29.68 -11.20 23.42
N LYS A 176 30.89 -11.44 23.97
CA LYS A 176 31.24 -12.69 24.65
C LYS A 176 30.63 -12.78 26.04
N ALA A 177 30.61 -11.68 26.80
CA ALA A 177 29.96 -11.62 28.09
C ALA A 177 28.47 -11.95 27.96
N ASN A 178 27.77 -11.28 27.04
CA ASN A 178 26.36 -11.55 26.76
C ASN A 178 26.11 -12.99 26.29
N ALA A 179 26.99 -13.53 25.45
CA ALA A 179 26.87 -14.92 25.01
C ALA A 179 26.98 -15.90 26.18
N ALA A 180 27.94 -15.69 27.09
CA ALA A 180 28.07 -16.51 28.29
C ALA A 180 26.80 -16.45 29.16
N MET A 181 26.21 -15.26 29.33
CA MET A 181 24.97 -15.07 30.10
C MET A 181 23.76 -15.83 29.52
N LEU A 182 23.69 -16.02 28.20
CA LEU A 182 22.59 -16.76 27.54
C LEU A 182 22.90 -18.24 27.29
N GLU A 183 24.16 -18.68 27.43
CA GLU A 183 24.62 -19.99 26.95
C GLU A 183 23.83 -21.14 27.56
N ASP A 184 23.51 -21.08 28.86
CA ASP A 184 22.75 -22.13 29.53
C ASP A 184 21.32 -22.26 28.96
N ALA A 185 20.62 -21.14 28.77
CA ALA A 185 19.26 -21.10 28.24
C ALA A 185 19.24 -21.51 26.76
N VAL A 186 20.22 -21.05 25.99
CA VAL A 186 20.38 -21.40 24.57
C VAL A 186 20.71 -22.88 24.40
N SER A 187 21.60 -23.44 25.22
CA SER A 187 21.96 -24.86 25.20
C SER A 187 20.77 -25.75 25.53
N ARG A 188 20.00 -25.40 26.58
CA ARG A 188 18.75 -26.10 26.94
C ARG A 188 17.75 -26.15 25.79
N ILE A 189 17.44 -24.99 25.19
CA ILE A 189 16.54 -24.91 24.03
C ILE A 189 17.11 -25.69 22.83
N ASN A 190 18.42 -25.61 22.61
CA ASN A 190 19.07 -26.35 21.53
C ASN A 190 18.99 -27.86 21.71
N GLY A 191 19.01 -28.36 22.95
CA GLY A 191 18.82 -29.76 23.30
C GLY A 191 17.41 -30.29 23.05
N MET A 192 16.40 -29.41 23.07
CA MET A 192 15.00 -29.78 22.79
C MET A 192 14.72 -30.05 21.30
N PHE A 193 15.62 -29.66 20.41
CA PHE A 193 15.42 -29.78 18.95
C PHE A 193 16.49 -30.65 18.30
N PRO A 194 16.14 -31.46 17.28
CA PRO A 194 17.09 -32.34 16.61
C PRO A 194 18.25 -31.55 15.96
N PRO A 195 19.49 -32.09 15.97
CA PRO A 195 20.68 -31.43 15.44
C PRO A 195 20.56 -31.05 13.95
N SER A 196 19.80 -31.83 13.17
CA SER A 196 19.55 -31.61 11.74
C SER A 196 18.74 -30.34 11.43
N ALA A 197 18.12 -29.72 12.44
CA ALA A 197 17.35 -28.49 12.28
C ALA A 197 18.26 -27.24 12.30
N SER A 198 19.01 -27.00 11.22
CA SER A 198 19.82 -25.78 11.05
C SER A 198 19.00 -24.54 10.64
N ARG A 199 17.71 -24.50 11.00
CA ARG A 199 16.75 -23.45 10.61
C ARG A 199 16.21 -22.72 11.84
N PRO A 200 15.76 -21.45 11.71
CA PRO A 200 15.09 -20.74 12.79
C PRO A 200 13.92 -21.55 13.37
N ARG A 201 13.93 -21.70 14.69
CA ARG A 201 12.90 -22.38 15.50
C ARG A 201 12.30 -21.47 16.56
N VAL A 202 13.07 -20.49 17.04
CA VAL A 202 12.61 -19.48 17.98
C VAL A 202 12.75 -18.11 17.31
N ILE A 203 11.66 -17.35 17.24
CA ILE A 203 11.66 -16.00 16.67
C ILE A 203 11.15 -15.03 17.72
N PHE A 204 11.98 -14.05 18.08
CA PHE A 204 11.58 -12.92 18.90
C PHE A 204 10.88 -11.88 18.03
N VAL A 205 9.68 -11.47 18.43
CA VAL A 205 8.84 -10.55 17.66
C VAL A 205 8.50 -9.36 18.52
N PHE A 206 8.95 -8.20 18.08
CA PHE A 206 8.62 -6.91 18.66
C PHE A 206 7.64 -6.24 17.70
N ASP A 207 6.35 -6.30 18.02
CA ASP A 207 5.30 -5.63 17.26
C ASP A 207 5.11 -4.19 17.74
N GLU A 208 4.75 -3.29 16.82
CA GLU A 208 4.75 -1.85 17.06
C GLU A 208 6.11 -1.35 17.62
N ALA A 209 7.21 -1.80 16.98
CA ALA A 209 8.58 -1.64 17.47
C ALA A 209 9.03 -0.18 17.71
N ARG A 210 8.34 0.82 17.15
CA ARG A 210 8.47 2.25 17.48
C ARG A 210 8.43 2.55 18.98
N GLY A 211 7.71 1.76 19.79
CA GLY A 211 7.69 1.95 21.24
C GLY A 211 9.04 1.75 21.94
N LEU A 212 10.07 1.26 21.24
CA LEU A 212 11.46 1.15 21.76
C LEU A 212 12.28 2.44 21.56
N GLN A 213 11.68 3.51 21.02
CA GLN A 213 12.35 4.77 20.69
C GLN A 213 11.89 5.97 21.54
N ASP A 214 10.88 5.79 22.39
CA ASP A 214 10.17 6.91 23.05
C ASP A 214 10.99 7.67 24.11
N ASP A 215 12.19 7.21 24.50
CA ASP A 215 13.02 7.80 25.57
C ASP A 215 14.50 7.99 25.13
N ALA A 216 14.70 8.80 24.09
CA ALA A 216 16.02 9.09 23.52
C ALA A 216 16.76 10.21 24.30
N GLU A 217 17.19 9.93 25.52
CA GLU A 217 18.39 10.58 26.06
C GLU A 217 19.62 10.06 25.29
N LEU A 218 20.54 10.95 24.90
CA LEU A 218 21.68 10.71 23.99
C LEU A 218 22.23 9.26 24.03
N GLY A 219 21.98 8.48 22.98
CA GLY A 219 22.68 7.23 22.68
C GLY A 219 22.28 5.98 23.48
N LYS A 220 21.24 6.04 24.33
CA LYS A 220 20.78 4.89 25.15
C LYS A 220 19.38 4.36 24.81
N ALA A 221 18.80 4.74 23.67
CA ALA A 221 17.49 4.25 23.25
C ALA A 221 17.37 2.71 23.39
N PRO A 222 16.29 2.18 24.00
CA PRO A 222 16.06 0.74 24.17
C PRO A 222 16.25 -0.05 22.88
N PHE A 223 15.86 0.51 21.73
CA PHE A 223 16.08 -0.08 20.42
C PHE A 223 17.56 -0.41 20.13
N ASN A 224 18.48 0.47 20.50
CA ASN A 224 19.91 0.24 20.32
C ASN A 224 20.40 -0.88 21.24
N GLN A 225 19.89 -0.96 22.46
CA GLN A 225 20.27 -2.00 23.42
C GLN A 225 19.81 -3.39 22.97
N ILE A 226 18.55 -3.52 22.51
CA ILE A 226 18.05 -4.81 22.04
C ILE A 226 18.77 -5.28 20.78
N ARG A 227 19.13 -4.37 19.86
CA ARG A 227 19.94 -4.70 18.68
C ARG A 227 21.30 -5.28 19.07
N ARG A 228 21.94 -4.76 20.12
CA ARG A 228 23.22 -5.27 20.62
C ARG A 228 23.03 -6.63 21.29
N ALA A 229 22.03 -6.78 22.16
CA ALA A 229 21.71 -8.05 22.80
C ALA A 229 21.45 -9.17 21.79
N LEU A 230 20.78 -8.90 20.66
CA LEU A 230 20.51 -9.87 19.60
C LEU A 230 21.76 -10.38 18.87
N ARG A 231 22.93 -9.76 19.03
CA ARG A 231 24.20 -10.21 18.43
C ARG A 231 24.66 -11.56 18.96
N VAL A 232 24.30 -11.92 20.18
CA VAL A 232 24.60 -13.24 20.78
C VAL A 232 24.17 -14.39 19.87
N PHE A 233 23.11 -14.20 19.09
CA PHE A 233 22.56 -15.22 18.22
C PHE A 233 23.30 -15.42 16.88
N PHE A 234 24.39 -14.69 16.57
CA PHE A 234 25.13 -14.89 15.32
C PHE A 234 25.56 -16.36 15.14
N ASN A 235 26.03 -16.98 16.21
CA ASN A 235 26.51 -18.36 16.25
C ASN A 235 25.38 -19.40 16.41
N HIS A 236 24.15 -18.97 16.72
CA HIS A 236 23.03 -19.88 16.94
C HIS A 236 21.99 -19.77 15.83
N ARG A 237 22.03 -20.70 14.86
CA ARG A 237 21.17 -20.68 13.65
C ARG A 237 19.67 -20.85 13.91
N ARG A 238 19.28 -21.23 15.12
CA ARG A 238 17.89 -21.50 15.51
C ARG A 238 17.13 -20.24 15.97
N PHE A 239 17.83 -19.13 16.19
CA PHE A 239 17.23 -17.90 16.69
C PHE A 239 17.26 -16.80 15.63
N PHE A 240 16.22 -15.97 15.63
CA PHE A 240 16.11 -14.78 14.78
C PHE A 240 15.16 -13.77 15.44
N ALA A 241 15.23 -12.50 15.05
CA ALA A 241 14.29 -11.48 15.52
C ALA A 241 13.60 -10.73 14.37
N LEU A 242 12.34 -10.35 14.58
CA LEU A 242 11.56 -9.52 13.68
C LEU A 242 11.07 -8.27 14.42
N MET A 243 11.31 -7.12 13.80
CA MET A 243 10.79 -5.82 14.25
C MET A 243 9.63 -5.43 13.33
N LEU A 244 8.40 -5.47 13.82
CA LEU A 244 7.20 -5.18 13.04
C LEU A 244 6.74 -3.75 13.33
N ASP A 245 6.43 -2.99 12.28
CA ASP A 245 5.84 -1.66 12.42
C ASP A 245 5.20 -1.19 11.09
N THR A 246 4.66 0.02 11.08
CA THR A 246 4.15 0.73 9.91
C THR A 246 5.20 1.67 9.30
N ALA A 247 5.12 1.89 8.00
CA ALA A 247 6.26 2.32 7.16
C ALA A 247 6.90 3.68 7.44
N SER A 248 6.12 4.71 7.84
CA SER A 248 6.61 6.09 7.87
C SER A 248 7.75 6.32 8.86
N LYS A 249 7.79 5.55 9.95
CA LYS A 249 8.81 5.74 11.00
C LYS A 249 9.96 4.75 10.90
N ILE A 250 9.77 3.62 10.23
CA ILE A 250 10.78 2.55 10.15
C ILE A 250 12.03 2.95 9.37
N CYS A 251 11.88 3.65 8.24
CA CYS A 251 13.03 4.01 7.41
C CYS A 251 13.95 5.04 8.08
N LYS A 252 13.40 5.82 9.02
CA LYS A 252 14.17 6.74 9.86
C LYS A 252 14.71 6.05 11.12
N ASP A 253 13.92 5.17 11.75
CA ASP A 253 14.18 4.74 13.13
C ASP A 253 14.71 3.29 13.26
N LEU A 254 14.29 2.33 12.41
CA LEU A 254 14.75 0.93 12.49
C LEU A 254 15.78 0.55 11.40
N LEU A 255 15.94 1.42 10.41
CA LEU A 255 16.95 1.39 9.36
C LEU A 255 17.70 2.73 9.33
N PRO A 256 18.42 3.14 10.40
CA PRO A 256 19.10 4.43 10.42
C PRO A 256 20.06 4.57 9.23
N ARG A 257 20.17 5.78 8.67
CA ARG A 257 21.21 6.08 7.68
C ARG A 257 22.57 5.91 8.32
N ARG A 258 23.59 5.55 7.54
CA ARG A 258 24.97 5.48 8.05
C ARG A 258 25.41 6.77 8.75
N SER A 259 24.96 7.93 8.30
CA SER A 259 25.28 9.23 8.91
C SER A 259 24.53 9.52 10.22
N GLU A 260 23.42 8.82 10.46
CA GLU A 260 22.53 8.98 11.62
C GLU A 260 22.73 7.83 12.62
N GLU A 261 23.71 6.95 12.38
CA GLU A 261 23.92 5.78 13.21
C GLU A 261 24.78 6.12 14.42
N ASP A 262 24.12 6.43 15.54
CA ASP A 262 24.76 6.77 16.83
C ASP A 262 25.64 5.65 17.42
N SER A 263 25.58 4.44 16.86
CA SER A 263 26.52 3.38 17.24
C SER A 263 27.88 3.66 16.62
N ALA A 264 28.78 4.27 17.41
CA ALA A 264 30.20 4.38 17.11
C ALA A 264 30.82 3.06 16.61
N ARG A 265 30.29 1.91 17.07
CA ARG A 265 30.70 0.56 16.64
C ARG A 265 30.23 0.19 15.23
N ALA A 266 28.99 0.52 14.83
CA ALA A 266 28.51 0.29 13.46
C ALA A 266 29.26 1.17 12.45
N LEU A 267 29.48 2.44 12.80
CA LEU A 267 30.26 3.40 12.03
C LEU A 267 31.71 2.95 11.84
N LYS A 268 32.37 2.50 12.92
CA LYS A 268 33.78 2.06 12.90
C LYS A 268 33.99 0.75 12.13
N LEU A 269 33.00 -0.14 12.10
CA LEU A 269 33.08 -1.47 11.46
C LEU A 269 32.39 -1.54 10.09
N ALA A 270 31.78 -0.45 9.62
CA ALA A 270 31.04 -0.37 8.34
C ALA A 270 30.00 -1.50 8.12
N LEU A 271 29.40 -2.00 9.20
CA LEU A 271 28.43 -3.10 9.17
C LEU A 271 27.09 -2.66 8.57
N GLY A 272 26.47 -3.53 7.77
CA GLY A 272 25.13 -3.28 7.23
C GLY A 272 24.00 -3.83 8.12
N LEU A 273 22.77 -3.43 7.82
CA LEU A 273 21.57 -4.09 8.35
C LEU A 273 21.08 -5.16 7.37
N LEU A 274 20.34 -6.16 7.87
CA LEU A 274 19.63 -7.08 6.99
C LEU A 274 18.52 -6.31 6.24
N PRO A 275 18.26 -6.64 4.97
CA PRO A 275 17.25 -5.93 4.19
C PRO A 275 15.85 -6.14 4.80
N PRO A 276 14.99 -5.10 4.78
CA PRO A 276 13.64 -5.21 5.31
C PRO A 276 12.80 -6.20 4.49
N ILE A 277 11.85 -6.81 5.17
CA ILE A 277 10.73 -7.53 4.56
C ILE A 277 9.62 -6.50 4.41
N TYR A 278 9.05 -6.35 3.22
CA TYR A 278 7.95 -5.42 2.98
C TYR A 278 6.77 -6.04 2.22
N PHE A 279 6.95 -7.21 1.62
CA PHE A 279 5.89 -7.86 0.86
C PHE A 279 5.71 -9.31 1.29
N ILE A 280 4.44 -9.68 1.51
CA ILE A 280 3.95 -11.05 1.62
C ILE A 280 2.63 -11.14 0.81
N PRO A 281 2.30 -12.29 0.20
CA PRO A 281 1.20 -12.42 -0.75
C PRO A 281 -0.16 -12.55 -0.04
N THR A 282 -0.58 -11.52 0.69
CA THR A 282 -1.86 -11.50 1.42
C THR A 282 -3.02 -10.88 0.62
N LEU A 283 -2.72 -10.02 -0.36
CA LEU A 283 -3.72 -9.25 -1.12
C LEU A 283 -4.57 -10.11 -2.06
N SER A 284 -4.06 -11.28 -2.46
CA SER A 284 -4.73 -12.16 -3.43
C SER A 284 -5.55 -13.27 -2.79
N VAL A 285 -5.63 -13.32 -1.45
CA VAL A 285 -6.32 -14.38 -0.71
C VAL A 285 -7.81 -14.44 -1.06
N ASN A 286 -8.46 -13.28 -1.12
CA ASN A 286 -9.89 -13.15 -1.46
C ASN A 286 -10.09 -12.66 -2.89
N LYS A 287 -9.16 -12.96 -3.80
CA LYS A 287 -9.29 -12.53 -5.19
C LYS A 287 -10.52 -13.17 -5.82
N VAL A 288 -11.35 -12.34 -6.44
CA VAL A 288 -12.49 -12.81 -7.23
C VAL A 288 -11.96 -13.60 -8.42
N VAL A 289 -12.40 -14.86 -8.53
CA VAL A 289 -11.97 -15.79 -9.59
C VAL A 289 -12.90 -15.65 -10.80
N ALA A 290 -12.34 -15.79 -12.01
CA ALA A 290 -13.11 -15.83 -13.24
C ALA A 290 -14.12 -17.00 -13.22
N GLY A 291 -15.29 -16.82 -13.84
CA GLY A 291 -16.33 -17.87 -13.92
C GLY A 291 -17.43 -17.84 -12.86
N LYS A 292 -17.49 -16.81 -12.01
CA LYS A 292 -18.64 -16.54 -11.11
C LYS A 292 -19.94 -16.23 -11.87
N THR A 293 -21.08 -16.44 -11.22
CA THR A 293 -22.38 -16.08 -11.81
C THR A 293 -22.55 -14.57 -11.91
N LYS A 294 -23.46 -14.11 -12.77
CA LYS A 294 -23.76 -12.68 -12.92
C LYS A 294 -24.18 -12.06 -11.60
N GLU A 295 -24.98 -12.78 -10.80
CA GLU A 295 -25.48 -12.34 -9.50
C GLU A 295 -24.33 -12.13 -8.50
N GLU A 296 -23.33 -13.00 -8.52
CA GLU A 296 -22.15 -12.87 -7.65
C GLU A 296 -21.27 -11.67 -8.02
N TYR A 297 -21.18 -11.32 -9.30
CA TYR A 297 -20.44 -10.13 -9.78
C TYR A 297 -21.20 -8.83 -9.56
N VAL A 298 -22.54 -8.86 -9.55
CA VAL A 298 -23.35 -7.69 -9.23
C VAL A 298 -23.35 -7.41 -7.73
N ASN A 299 -23.07 -8.42 -6.90
CA ASN A 299 -23.05 -8.30 -5.45
C ASN A 299 -21.83 -7.47 -4.95
N PRO A 300 -22.04 -6.27 -4.36
CA PRO A 300 -20.96 -5.43 -3.83
C PRO A 300 -20.11 -6.13 -2.76
N PHE A 301 -20.71 -7.04 -1.97
CA PHE A 301 -20.03 -7.79 -0.93
C PHE A 301 -18.86 -8.62 -1.49
N THR A 302 -19.03 -9.17 -2.70
CA THR A 302 -17.96 -9.91 -3.39
C THR A 302 -16.73 -9.04 -3.58
N TRP A 303 -16.90 -7.78 -3.98
CA TRP A 303 -15.82 -6.84 -4.27
C TRP A 303 -15.18 -6.26 -3.01
N MET A 304 -15.97 -6.00 -1.98
CA MET A 304 -15.49 -5.39 -0.74
C MET A 304 -14.56 -6.31 0.08
N THR A 305 -14.59 -7.62 -0.17
CA THR A 305 -13.65 -8.58 0.47
C THR A 305 -12.29 -8.64 -0.21
N TYR A 306 -12.14 -8.09 -1.42
CA TYR A 306 -10.91 -8.16 -2.19
C TYR A 306 -9.85 -7.17 -1.67
N GLY A 307 -8.58 -7.57 -1.73
CA GLY A 307 -7.45 -6.81 -1.21
C GLY A 307 -6.94 -7.37 0.12
N ARG A 308 -6.68 -6.50 1.09
CA ARG A 308 -6.17 -6.91 2.40
C ARG A 308 -7.12 -7.85 3.14
N PRO A 309 -6.59 -8.86 3.87
CA PRO A 309 -7.42 -9.80 4.65
C PRO A 309 -8.33 -9.14 5.68
N MET A 310 -7.95 -7.95 6.17
CA MET A 310 -8.74 -7.19 7.14
C MET A 310 -10.17 -6.92 6.67
N TRP A 311 -10.38 -6.63 5.38
CA TRP A 311 -11.70 -6.30 4.85
C TRP A 311 -12.64 -7.50 4.92
N ALA A 312 -12.18 -8.66 4.45
CA ALA A 312 -12.95 -9.89 4.51
C ALA A 312 -13.20 -10.37 5.96
N ALA A 313 -12.19 -10.25 6.83
CA ALA A 313 -12.34 -10.63 8.23
C ALA A 313 -13.38 -9.75 8.96
N ARG A 314 -13.34 -8.44 8.72
CA ARG A 314 -14.30 -7.50 9.32
C ARG A 314 -15.72 -7.70 8.78
N LEU A 315 -15.87 -7.89 7.47
CA LEU A 315 -17.18 -8.19 6.88
C LEU A 315 -17.77 -9.51 7.37
N ALA A 316 -16.94 -10.55 7.58
CA ALA A 316 -17.39 -11.84 8.11
C ALA A 316 -17.95 -11.73 9.54
N VAL A 317 -17.44 -10.78 10.34
CA VAL A 317 -17.86 -10.55 11.72
C VAL A 317 -19.04 -9.57 11.79
N GLU A 318 -18.92 -8.39 11.18
CA GLU A 318 -19.94 -7.33 11.25
C GLU A 318 -21.16 -7.62 10.39
N LYS A 319 -20.97 -8.26 9.22
CA LYS A 319 -22.01 -8.52 8.22
C LYS A 319 -22.76 -7.26 7.75
N ASP A 320 -22.08 -6.12 7.78
CA ASP A 320 -22.62 -4.79 7.48
C ASP A 320 -21.66 -4.04 6.54
N THR A 321 -22.12 -3.72 5.32
CA THR A 321 -21.32 -3.04 4.31
C THR A 321 -21.19 -1.54 4.56
N ALA A 322 -22.19 -0.91 5.18
CA ALA A 322 -22.15 0.51 5.49
C ALA A 322 -21.08 0.77 6.57
N ARG A 323 -21.06 -0.04 7.64
CA ARG A 323 -20.00 0.04 8.66
C ARG A 323 -18.61 -0.26 8.11
N LEU A 324 -18.50 -1.24 7.22
CA LEU A 324 -17.23 -1.53 6.55
C LEU A 324 -16.77 -0.34 5.70
N GLN A 325 -17.67 0.32 4.99
CA GLN A 325 -17.37 1.51 4.18
C GLN A 325 -16.98 2.70 5.06
N GLU A 326 -17.68 2.96 6.17
CA GLU A 326 -17.29 3.98 7.16
C GLU A 326 -15.88 3.72 7.69
N PHE A 327 -15.57 2.47 8.04
CA PHE A 327 -14.24 2.08 8.47
C PHE A 327 -13.18 2.25 7.37
N ALA A 328 -13.52 1.92 6.13
CA ALA A 328 -12.64 2.11 4.97
C ALA A 328 -12.36 3.60 4.70
N VAL A 329 -13.37 4.47 4.84
CA VAL A 329 -13.20 5.94 4.77
C VAL A 329 -12.22 6.39 5.85
N GLN A 330 -12.43 6.02 7.11
CA GLN A 330 -11.52 6.36 8.21
C GLN A 330 -10.10 5.86 7.95
N LYS A 331 -9.92 4.65 7.41
CA LYS A 331 -8.59 4.13 7.06
C LYS A 331 -7.96 4.82 5.86
N LEU A 332 -8.75 5.27 4.89
CA LEU A 332 -8.26 5.94 3.70
C LEU A 332 -7.82 7.38 3.99
N VAL A 333 -8.63 8.15 4.72
CA VAL A 333 -8.35 9.58 4.99
C VAL A 333 -7.74 9.83 6.37
N GLY A 334 -7.58 8.78 7.19
CA GLY A 334 -7.06 8.85 8.55
C GLY A 334 -8.08 9.38 9.56
N VAL A 335 -8.48 10.64 9.40
CA VAL A 335 -9.48 11.34 10.23
C VAL A 335 -10.46 12.05 9.31
N VAL A 336 -11.75 11.76 9.46
CA VAL A 336 -12.81 12.40 8.66
C VAL A 336 -13.10 13.81 9.16
N ARG A 337 -13.22 13.96 10.48
CA ARG A 337 -13.46 15.24 11.16
C ARG A 337 -12.63 15.34 12.43
N GLY A 338 -11.95 16.47 12.64
CA GLY A 338 -11.12 16.73 13.81
C GLY A 338 -9.73 17.21 13.42
N GLU A 339 -8.72 16.94 14.25
CA GLU A 339 -7.35 17.32 13.96
C GLU A 339 -6.59 16.20 13.24
N PHE A 340 -5.95 16.53 12.12
CA PHE A 340 -5.04 15.65 11.40
C PHE A 340 -3.71 16.37 11.15
N HIS A 341 -2.63 15.87 11.77
CA HIS A 341 -1.27 16.43 11.66
C HIS A 341 -1.21 17.96 11.91
N GLY A 342 -1.90 18.44 12.95
CA GLY A 342 -1.93 19.87 13.32
C GLY A 342 -2.88 20.73 12.49
N THR A 343 -3.67 20.13 11.60
CA THR A 343 -4.66 20.83 10.77
C THR A 343 -6.06 20.37 11.16
N GLN A 344 -6.98 21.31 11.40
CA GLN A 344 -8.40 20.96 11.56
C GLN A 344 -8.98 20.60 10.19
N VAL A 345 -9.65 19.46 10.11
CA VAL A 345 -10.21 18.91 8.88
C VAL A 345 -11.67 18.52 9.08
N ASN A 346 -12.44 18.65 8.01
CA ASN A 346 -13.75 18.06 7.83
C ASN A 346 -13.85 17.64 6.36
N VAL A 347 -13.39 16.43 6.08
CA VAL A 347 -13.24 15.93 4.71
C VAL A 347 -14.58 15.90 3.96
N ALA A 348 -15.68 15.65 4.69
CA ALA A 348 -17.04 15.65 4.13
C ALA A 348 -17.51 17.05 3.69
N GLU A 349 -16.91 18.12 4.20
CA GLU A 349 -17.19 19.52 3.81
C GLU A 349 -16.10 20.10 2.88
N GLY A 350 -15.16 19.26 2.43
CA GLY A 350 -14.05 19.65 1.56
C GLY A 350 -12.85 20.26 2.28
N GLU A 351 -12.85 20.32 3.61
CA GLU A 351 -11.71 20.74 4.43
C GLU A 351 -10.77 19.56 4.66
N MET A 352 -9.66 19.50 3.92
CA MET A 352 -8.75 18.36 3.95
C MET A 352 -7.29 18.78 3.79
N THR A 353 -6.38 17.88 4.12
CA THR A 353 -4.94 18.01 3.86
C THR A 353 -4.58 17.50 2.46
N GLU A 354 -3.40 17.90 1.96
CA GLU A 354 -2.88 17.42 0.67
C GLU A 354 -2.75 15.88 0.63
N SER A 355 -2.31 15.25 1.72
CA SER A 355 -2.18 13.78 1.78
C SER A 355 -3.54 13.07 1.73
N GLN A 356 -4.58 13.64 2.35
CA GLN A 356 -5.95 13.10 2.29
C GLN A 356 -6.53 13.19 0.88
N ALA A 357 -6.33 14.32 0.19
CA ALA A 357 -6.76 14.49 -1.20
C ALA A 357 -6.06 13.48 -2.13
N ILE A 358 -4.73 13.37 -2.02
CA ILE A 358 -3.94 12.42 -2.81
C ILE A 358 -4.34 10.98 -2.50
N ALA A 359 -4.66 10.63 -1.25
CA ALA A 359 -5.14 9.30 -0.88
C ALA A 359 -6.41 8.91 -1.63
N MET A 360 -7.41 9.79 -1.65
CA MET A 360 -8.67 9.54 -2.35
C MET A 360 -8.45 9.36 -3.86
N LEU A 361 -7.66 10.24 -4.48
CA LEU A 361 -7.40 10.20 -5.92
C LEU A 361 -6.44 9.06 -6.32
N THR A 362 -5.58 8.61 -5.41
CA THR A 362 -4.79 7.38 -5.60
C THR A 362 -5.71 6.17 -5.62
N ALA A 363 -6.71 6.11 -4.73
CA ALA A 363 -7.61 4.97 -4.60
C ALA A 363 -8.52 4.75 -5.80
N CYS A 364 -8.98 5.82 -6.46
CA CYS A 364 -9.89 5.71 -7.60
C CYS A 364 -9.22 5.91 -8.96
N ALA A 365 -8.26 6.83 -9.09
CA ALA A 365 -7.68 7.23 -10.37
C ALA A 365 -6.21 6.79 -10.54
N GLY A 366 -5.64 6.05 -9.57
CA GLY A 366 -4.28 5.51 -9.67
C GLY A 366 -3.19 6.60 -9.75
N LEU A 367 -3.39 7.70 -9.03
CA LEU A 367 -2.40 8.77 -8.88
C LEU A 367 -1.08 8.24 -8.30
N GLN A 368 0.06 8.59 -8.89
CA GLN A 368 1.37 8.10 -8.45
C GLN A 368 2.11 9.13 -7.60
N VAL A 369 2.54 8.72 -6.41
CA VAL A 369 3.28 9.56 -5.47
C VAL A 369 4.78 9.44 -5.71
N CYS A 370 5.47 10.58 -5.74
CA CYS A 370 6.92 10.61 -5.90
C CYS A 370 7.61 10.02 -4.67
N ALA A 371 8.47 9.01 -4.88
CA ALA A 371 9.20 8.35 -3.79
C ALA A 371 10.21 9.26 -3.05
N ARG A 372 10.46 10.49 -3.55
CA ARG A 372 11.27 11.52 -2.87
C ARG A 372 10.43 12.46 -2.02
N SER A 373 9.11 12.47 -2.18
CA SER A 373 8.23 13.35 -1.43
C SER A 373 8.09 12.84 0.01
N PRO A 374 8.12 13.73 1.02
CA PRO A 374 7.71 13.39 2.39
C PRO A 374 6.30 12.78 2.45
N LEU A 375 5.45 13.08 1.47
CA LEU A 375 4.12 12.48 1.37
C LEU A 375 4.19 10.96 1.24
N ALA A 376 5.20 10.37 0.60
CA ALA A 376 5.27 8.91 0.45
C ALA A 376 5.22 8.18 1.80
N GLU A 377 5.89 8.71 2.82
CA GLU A 377 5.83 8.19 4.19
C GLU A 377 4.44 8.32 4.80
N VAL A 378 3.84 9.52 4.70
CA VAL A 378 2.48 9.80 5.20
C VAL A 378 1.46 8.89 4.53
N MET A 379 1.57 8.68 3.22
CA MET A 379 0.67 7.83 2.45
C MET A 379 0.69 6.38 2.97
N ALA A 380 1.87 5.85 3.33
CA ALA A 380 1.98 4.50 3.86
C ALA A 380 1.55 4.37 5.32
N ALA A 381 1.72 5.40 6.14
CA ALA A 381 1.34 5.34 7.55
C ALA A 381 -0.14 5.64 7.81
N SER A 382 -0.71 6.61 7.10
CA SER A 382 -2.03 7.16 7.41
C SER A 382 -3.07 6.92 6.31
N HIS A 383 -2.66 6.53 5.11
CA HIS A 383 -3.55 6.44 3.93
C HIS A 383 -3.43 5.11 3.18
N MET A 384 -3.16 4.03 3.92
CA MET A 384 -3.17 2.65 3.45
C MET A 384 -2.18 2.31 2.32
N ASN A 385 -1.36 3.20 1.78
CA ASN A 385 -0.49 2.85 0.64
C ASN A 385 0.57 1.82 1.01
N LEU A 386 0.72 0.77 0.22
CA LEU A 386 1.71 -0.26 0.50
C LEU A 386 3.13 0.24 0.22
N VAL A 387 4.07 -0.18 1.06
CA VAL A 387 5.50 -0.09 0.74
C VAL A 387 5.83 -1.15 -0.30
N LEU A 388 6.13 -0.69 -1.51
CA LEU A 388 6.53 -1.54 -2.63
C LEU A 388 8.03 -1.83 -2.59
N ARG A 389 8.81 -0.84 -2.16
CA ARG A 389 10.27 -0.94 -2.05
C ARG A 389 10.82 0.14 -1.14
N VAL A 390 11.87 -0.20 -0.39
CA VAL A 390 12.73 0.77 0.30
C VAL A 390 14.06 0.87 -0.46
N ALA A 391 14.57 2.08 -0.66
CA ALA A 391 15.88 2.29 -1.27
C ALA A 391 17.01 1.69 -0.40
N LYS A 392 18.18 1.43 -1.01
CA LYS A 392 19.33 0.82 -0.29
C LYS A 392 19.84 1.73 0.82
N ASP A 393 19.93 3.01 0.53
CA ASP A 393 19.88 4.07 1.53
C ASP A 393 18.39 4.28 1.87
N PRO A 394 17.95 4.09 3.12
CA PRO A 394 16.53 4.18 3.48
C PRO A 394 15.99 5.64 3.46
N SER A 395 16.54 6.48 2.58
CA SER A 395 16.14 7.84 2.31
C SER A 395 14.86 7.97 1.48
N ARG A 396 14.42 6.87 0.83
CA ARG A 396 13.30 6.88 -0.11
C ARG A 396 12.45 5.62 0.05
N ILE A 397 11.14 5.85 0.07
CA ILE A 397 10.13 4.79 0.10
C ILE A 397 9.30 4.88 -1.17
N PHE A 398 9.21 3.77 -1.88
CA PHE A 398 8.31 3.61 -3.01
C PHE A 398 7.00 3.06 -2.48
N VAL A 399 5.93 3.82 -2.66
CA VAL A 399 4.60 3.47 -2.20
C VAL A 399 3.63 3.34 -3.35
N GLY A 400 2.57 2.56 -3.15
CA GLY A 400 1.46 2.51 -4.07
C GLY A 400 0.26 1.83 -3.42
N LEU A 401 -0.94 2.24 -3.82
CA LEU A 401 -2.16 1.59 -3.37
C LEU A 401 -2.47 0.39 -4.28
N PRO A 402 -2.59 -0.82 -3.72
CA PRO A 402 -3.05 -1.97 -4.49
C PRO A 402 -4.53 -1.82 -4.83
N VAL A 403 -5.01 -2.70 -5.72
CA VAL A 403 -6.44 -2.78 -6.04
C VAL A 403 -7.20 -3.26 -4.81
N GLU A 404 -7.97 -2.36 -4.21
CA GLU A 404 -8.85 -2.62 -3.07
C GLU A 404 -10.19 -1.92 -3.33
N PRO A 405 -11.19 -2.62 -3.91
CA PRO A 405 -12.44 -2.00 -4.35
C PRO A 405 -13.14 -1.20 -3.24
N ILE A 406 -13.11 -1.68 -1.99
CA ILE A 406 -13.68 -0.98 -0.84
C ILE A 406 -13.06 0.40 -0.59
N LEU A 407 -11.74 0.57 -0.84
CA LEU A 407 -11.09 1.88 -0.73
C LEU A 407 -11.51 2.80 -1.88
N ALA A 408 -11.69 2.24 -3.07
CA ALA A 408 -12.17 2.98 -4.23
C ALA A 408 -13.65 3.42 -4.04
N GLU A 409 -14.50 2.60 -3.41
CA GLU A 409 -15.87 2.97 -2.97
C GLU A 409 -15.85 4.02 -1.86
N ALA A 410 -14.99 3.87 -0.86
CA ALA A 410 -14.82 4.88 0.20
C ALA A 410 -14.39 6.25 -0.36
N ALA A 411 -13.45 6.26 -1.32
CA ALA A 411 -13.03 7.48 -2.01
C ALA A 411 -14.18 8.09 -2.83
N ALA A 412 -14.91 7.27 -3.59
CA ALA A 412 -16.03 7.73 -4.40
C ALA A 412 -17.18 8.30 -3.56
N GLY A 413 -17.47 7.70 -2.40
CA GLY A 413 -18.49 8.19 -1.47
C GLY A 413 -18.24 9.63 -1.01
N LEU A 414 -16.97 10.05 -0.94
CA LEU A 414 -16.58 11.43 -0.65
C LEU A 414 -16.50 12.29 -1.93
N LEU A 415 -15.87 11.78 -2.99
CA LEU A 415 -15.61 12.52 -4.23
C LEU A 415 -16.83 12.71 -5.14
N ARG A 416 -17.97 12.05 -4.86
CA ARG A 416 -19.23 12.35 -5.56
C ARG A 416 -19.76 13.73 -5.21
N ASP A 417 -19.53 14.21 -3.98
CA ASP A 417 -19.78 15.59 -3.61
C ASP A 417 -18.86 16.53 -4.40
N ASP A 418 -19.44 17.53 -5.06
CA ASP A 418 -18.71 18.37 -5.99
C ASP A 418 -17.71 19.31 -5.27
N ILE A 419 -18.03 19.77 -4.07
CA ILE A 419 -17.14 20.63 -3.27
C ILE A 419 -15.90 19.83 -2.87
N VAL A 420 -16.09 18.62 -2.33
CA VAL A 420 -15.00 17.72 -1.95
C VAL A 420 -14.12 17.40 -3.16
N LYS A 421 -14.74 17.10 -4.30
CA LYS A 421 -14.05 16.81 -5.57
C LYS A 421 -13.20 17.97 -6.06
N GLN A 422 -13.74 19.20 -6.05
CA GLN A 422 -13.01 20.41 -6.42
C GLN A 422 -11.80 20.62 -5.51
N LYS A 423 -11.99 20.54 -4.18
CA LYS A 423 -10.92 20.73 -3.18
C LYS A 423 -9.83 19.67 -3.32
N ALA A 424 -10.19 18.42 -3.56
CA ALA A 424 -9.21 17.35 -3.79
C ALA A 424 -8.35 17.60 -5.04
N LEU A 425 -8.95 18.07 -6.14
CA LEU A 425 -8.23 18.41 -7.36
C LEU A 425 -7.32 19.63 -7.19
N MET A 426 -7.73 20.64 -6.42
CA MET A 426 -6.87 21.79 -6.08
C MET A 426 -5.60 21.35 -5.34
N HIS A 427 -5.71 20.40 -4.41
CA HIS A 427 -4.53 19.84 -3.74
C HIS A 427 -3.62 19.06 -4.70
N VAL A 428 -4.17 18.33 -5.68
CA VAL A 428 -3.35 17.64 -6.69
C VAL A 428 -2.64 18.61 -7.61
N GLU A 429 -3.29 19.70 -8.00
CA GLU A 429 -2.65 20.79 -8.73
C GLU A 429 -1.44 21.35 -7.95
N SER A 430 -1.63 21.67 -6.67
CA SER A 430 -0.55 22.11 -5.77
C SER A 430 0.57 21.07 -5.64
N ALA A 431 0.22 19.79 -5.46
CA ALA A 431 1.20 18.71 -5.35
C ALA A 431 1.99 18.49 -6.65
N CYS A 432 1.35 18.75 -7.79
CA CYS A 432 1.97 18.73 -9.11
C CYS A 432 2.95 19.90 -9.29
N MET A 433 2.60 21.11 -8.81
CA MET A 433 3.51 22.27 -8.77
C MET A 433 4.74 21.98 -7.90
N SER A 434 4.55 21.31 -6.75
CA SER A 434 5.61 20.96 -5.80
C SER A 434 6.45 19.74 -6.21
N GLY A 435 6.08 19.03 -7.28
CA GLY A 435 6.75 17.80 -7.73
C GLY A 435 6.57 16.60 -6.79
N TYR A 436 5.60 16.64 -5.89
CA TYR A 436 5.30 15.56 -4.93
C TYR A 436 4.53 14.40 -5.56
N VAL A 437 3.75 14.70 -6.57
CA VAL A 437 3.11 13.70 -7.43
C VAL A 437 3.95 13.62 -8.69
N THR A 438 4.35 12.40 -9.08
CA THR A 438 5.11 12.23 -10.31
C THR A 438 4.23 12.58 -11.50
N PRO A 439 4.69 13.46 -12.40
CA PRO A 439 4.07 13.61 -13.69
C PRO A 439 4.39 12.34 -14.48
N GLY A 440 3.50 11.34 -14.44
CA GLY A 440 3.19 10.65 -15.68
C GLY A 440 2.71 11.67 -16.74
N PRO A 441 2.30 11.26 -17.94
CA PRO A 441 1.61 12.20 -18.81
C PRO A 441 0.36 12.66 -18.04
N ARG A 442 0.29 13.91 -17.58
CA ARG A 442 -0.86 14.46 -16.81
C ARG A 442 -2.20 14.17 -17.48
N GLY A 443 -2.14 14.10 -18.81
CA GLY A 443 -3.22 13.59 -19.64
C GLY A 443 -3.79 12.25 -19.21
N GLU A 444 -2.95 11.27 -18.87
CA GLU A 444 -3.40 9.96 -18.40
C GLU A 444 -4.13 10.08 -17.07
N PHE A 445 -3.62 10.86 -16.11
CA PHE A 445 -4.33 11.06 -14.84
C PHE A 445 -5.70 11.70 -15.06
N VAL A 446 -5.75 12.79 -15.83
CA VAL A 446 -7.01 13.48 -16.15
C VAL A 446 -7.97 12.55 -16.89
N ALA A 447 -7.48 11.76 -17.85
CA ALA A 447 -8.29 10.76 -18.55
C ALA A 447 -8.85 9.72 -17.59
N LYS A 448 -8.03 9.14 -16.69
CA LYS A 448 -8.49 8.16 -15.68
C LYS A 448 -9.55 8.76 -14.77
N PHE A 449 -9.35 10.00 -14.32
CA PHE A 449 -10.33 10.69 -13.49
C PHE A 449 -11.68 10.84 -14.20
N ILE A 450 -11.68 11.31 -15.46
CA ILE A 450 -12.88 11.43 -16.30
C ILE A 450 -13.58 10.07 -16.46
N LEU A 451 -12.82 9.02 -16.78
CA LEU A 451 -13.34 7.67 -16.98
C LEU A 451 -14.02 7.11 -15.73
N VAL A 452 -13.42 7.30 -14.55
CA VAL A 452 -13.99 6.81 -13.28
C VAL A 452 -15.17 7.70 -12.83
N ALA A 453 -15.10 9.02 -13.04
CA ALA A 453 -16.19 9.92 -12.71
C ALA A 453 -17.46 9.63 -13.52
N ALA A 454 -17.34 9.13 -14.75
CA ALA A 454 -18.49 8.63 -15.52
C ALA A 454 -19.19 7.45 -14.81
N SER A 455 -18.42 6.55 -14.16
CA SER A 455 -18.98 5.45 -13.37
C SER A 455 -19.72 5.95 -12.13
N TRP A 456 -19.18 6.97 -11.45
CA TRP A 456 -19.84 7.59 -10.29
C TRP A 456 -21.17 8.24 -10.67
N ALA A 457 -21.15 9.04 -11.73
CA ALA A 457 -22.36 9.72 -12.22
C ALA A 457 -23.44 8.74 -12.68
N LEU A 458 -23.06 7.54 -13.15
CA LEU A 458 -24.02 6.48 -13.45
C LEU A 458 -24.61 5.82 -12.21
N ALA A 459 -23.83 5.68 -11.14
CA ALA A 459 -24.35 5.17 -9.88
C ALA A 459 -25.36 6.16 -9.27
N ASP A 460 -25.07 7.47 -9.36
CA ASP A 460 -25.96 8.53 -8.88
C ASP A 460 -27.29 8.58 -9.67
N ASP A 461 -27.22 8.52 -11.02
CA ASP A 461 -28.42 8.47 -11.87
C ASP A 461 -29.36 7.31 -11.52
N ASN A 462 -28.78 6.15 -11.18
CA ASN A 462 -29.52 4.93 -10.86
C ASN A 462 -29.94 4.86 -9.38
N LEU A 463 -29.59 5.88 -8.57
CA LEU A 463 -29.81 5.90 -7.12
C LEU A 463 -29.17 4.69 -6.40
N ASP A 464 -28.00 4.28 -6.86
CA ASP A 464 -27.28 3.16 -6.25
C ASP A 464 -26.49 3.59 -5.03
N GLU A 465 -26.55 2.75 -4.00
CA GLU A 465 -25.71 2.91 -2.80
C GLU A 465 -24.21 2.76 -3.11
N HIS A 466 -23.85 1.89 -4.07
CA HIS A 466 -22.46 1.59 -4.43
C HIS A 466 -22.25 1.62 -5.94
N TYR A 467 -21.08 2.11 -6.39
CA TYR A 467 -20.68 2.01 -7.80
C TYR A 467 -19.92 0.72 -8.13
N LEU A 468 -19.54 -0.08 -7.11
CA LEU A 468 -18.86 -1.37 -7.27
C LEU A 468 -19.74 -2.47 -7.91
N ARG A 469 -20.20 -2.25 -9.14
CA ARG A 469 -21.01 -3.21 -9.90
C ARG A 469 -20.79 -3.07 -11.40
N PRO A 470 -20.94 -4.16 -12.18
CA PRO A 470 -20.94 -4.07 -13.63
C PRO A 470 -22.13 -3.28 -14.17
N VAL A 471 -21.88 -2.43 -15.16
CA VAL A 471 -22.90 -1.63 -15.86
C VAL A 471 -22.96 -1.98 -17.34
N PRO A 472 -24.12 -1.87 -18.01
CA PRO A 472 -24.19 -2.03 -19.46
C PRO A 472 -23.23 -1.10 -20.19
N VAL A 473 -22.46 -1.64 -21.14
CA VAL A 473 -21.48 -0.87 -21.92
C VAL A 473 -22.12 0.33 -22.62
N ALA A 474 -23.34 0.19 -23.12
CA ALA A 474 -24.09 1.26 -23.76
C ALA A 474 -24.39 2.42 -22.80
N ASN A 475 -24.74 2.13 -21.54
CA ASN A 475 -24.97 3.16 -20.53
C ASN A 475 -23.67 3.88 -20.15
N TYR A 476 -22.58 3.12 -20.02
CA TYR A 476 -21.25 3.69 -19.77
C TYR A 476 -20.80 4.63 -20.88
N VAL A 477 -20.83 4.16 -22.13
CA VAL A 477 -20.43 4.94 -23.31
C VAL A 477 -21.34 6.16 -23.50
N ARG A 478 -22.65 6.03 -23.24
CA ARG A 478 -23.59 7.15 -23.27
C ARG A 478 -23.22 8.21 -22.23
N LYS A 479 -22.96 7.83 -20.98
CA LYS A 479 -22.55 8.79 -19.94
C LYS A 479 -21.21 9.46 -20.31
N LEU A 480 -20.25 8.68 -20.81
CA LEU A 480 -18.91 9.16 -21.15
C LEU A 480 -18.91 10.16 -22.32
N LEU A 481 -19.65 9.89 -23.40
CA LEU A 481 -19.55 10.61 -24.67
C LEU A 481 -20.71 11.59 -24.95
N VAL A 482 -21.92 11.30 -24.47
CA VAL A 482 -23.13 11.88 -25.07
C VAL A 482 -23.54 13.22 -24.48
N ASN A 483 -23.03 13.64 -23.31
CA ASN A 483 -23.29 15.00 -22.80
C ASN A 483 -24.80 15.38 -22.81
N GLY A 484 -25.70 14.40 -22.56
CA GLY A 484 -27.15 14.59 -22.66
C GLY A 484 -27.73 14.78 -24.09
N ARG A 485 -26.91 14.72 -25.15
CA ARG A 485 -27.31 14.89 -26.57
C ARG A 485 -27.61 13.54 -27.26
N ALA A 486 -28.52 12.75 -26.69
CA ALA A 486 -28.84 11.39 -27.16
C ALA A 486 -29.41 11.28 -28.59
N ASP A 487 -29.74 12.41 -29.22
CA ASP A 487 -30.37 12.48 -30.54
C ASP A 487 -29.41 12.60 -31.73
N HIS A 488 -28.09 12.55 -31.50
CA HIS A 488 -27.13 12.56 -32.61
C HIS A 488 -27.19 11.24 -33.39
N ALA A 489 -27.47 11.30 -34.70
CA ALA A 489 -27.58 10.11 -35.56
C ALA A 489 -26.35 9.20 -35.47
N SER A 490 -25.14 9.79 -35.46
CA SER A 490 -23.87 9.09 -35.29
C SER A 490 -23.77 8.33 -33.97
N PHE A 491 -24.38 8.81 -32.88
CA PHE A 491 -24.37 8.06 -31.63
C PHE A 491 -25.26 6.82 -31.69
N ARG A 492 -26.41 6.90 -32.36
CA ARG A 492 -27.28 5.72 -32.57
C ARG A 492 -26.58 4.65 -33.39
N GLU A 493 -25.73 5.05 -34.33
CA GLU A 493 -24.87 4.14 -35.09
C GLU A 493 -23.78 3.51 -34.22
N LEU A 494 -23.06 4.32 -33.42
CA LEU A 494 -22.10 3.82 -32.45
C LEU A 494 -22.73 2.81 -31.47
N GLU A 495 -23.91 3.13 -30.92
CA GLU A 495 -24.61 2.27 -29.97
C GLU A 495 -25.02 0.92 -30.58
N ARG A 496 -25.39 0.89 -31.87
CA ARG A 496 -25.67 -0.37 -32.60
C ARG A 496 -24.43 -1.25 -32.74
N ASN A 497 -23.25 -0.65 -32.81
CA ASN A 497 -21.98 -1.34 -32.95
C ASN A 497 -21.38 -1.78 -31.60
N LEU A 498 -21.96 -1.38 -30.46
CA LEU A 498 -21.53 -1.86 -29.15
C LEU A 498 -21.92 -3.33 -28.93
N PRO A 499 -21.13 -4.10 -28.16
CA PRO A 499 -21.42 -5.52 -27.95
C PRO A 499 -22.73 -5.70 -27.18
N ALA A 500 -23.68 -6.43 -27.78
CA ALA A 500 -24.98 -6.71 -27.17
C ALA A 500 -24.83 -7.48 -25.85
N GLY A 501 -25.48 -6.99 -24.79
CA GLY A 501 -25.35 -7.56 -23.44
C GLY A 501 -23.98 -7.35 -22.79
N GLY A 502 -23.13 -6.50 -23.38
CA GLY A 502 -21.81 -6.19 -22.86
C GLY A 502 -21.86 -5.43 -21.53
N LEU A 503 -20.97 -5.79 -20.61
CA LEU A 503 -20.84 -5.19 -19.29
C LEU A 503 -19.43 -4.62 -19.09
N VAL A 504 -19.36 -3.43 -18.50
CA VAL A 504 -18.11 -2.76 -18.09
C VAL A 504 -18.07 -2.70 -16.58
N PHE A 505 -16.90 -3.02 -16.01
CA PHE A 505 -16.63 -2.83 -14.59
C PHE A 505 -15.16 -2.56 -14.33
N PHE A 506 -14.86 -1.44 -13.67
CA PHE A 506 -13.55 -1.16 -13.11
C PHE A 506 -13.63 -0.16 -11.96
N ASN A 507 -12.73 -0.30 -10.99
CA ASN A 507 -12.55 0.58 -9.83
C ASN A 507 -11.08 0.98 -9.62
N ALA A 508 -10.17 0.35 -10.36
CA ALA A 508 -8.74 0.60 -10.26
C ALA A 508 -8.04 0.42 -11.61
N PHE A 509 -6.79 0.87 -11.68
CA PHE A 509 -5.94 0.78 -12.86
C PHE A 509 -4.70 -0.07 -12.57
N VAL A 510 -4.37 -0.99 -13.48
CA VAL A 510 -3.19 -1.86 -13.35
C VAL A 510 -2.29 -1.74 -14.56
N ALA A 511 -0.98 -1.61 -14.34
CA ALA A 511 0.00 -1.66 -15.41
C ALA A 511 0.31 -3.12 -15.77
N VAL A 512 0.39 -3.41 -17.06
CA VAL A 512 0.78 -4.73 -17.59
C VAL A 512 1.95 -4.58 -18.56
N ASN A 513 2.85 -5.55 -18.57
CA ASN A 513 4.08 -5.52 -19.36
C ASN A 513 3.98 -6.27 -20.69
N THR A 514 2.81 -6.82 -21.01
CA THR A 514 2.56 -7.57 -22.23
C THR A 514 1.27 -7.06 -22.87
N VAL A 515 1.14 -7.26 -24.18
CA VAL A 515 -0.13 -7.09 -24.90
C VAL A 515 -1.20 -7.96 -24.22
N PRO A 516 -2.34 -7.40 -23.78
CA PRO A 516 -3.42 -8.18 -23.19
C PRO A 516 -4.05 -9.11 -24.23
N ASP A 517 -4.12 -10.39 -23.87
CA ASP A 517 -4.95 -11.39 -24.53
C ASP A 517 -6.33 -11.48 -23.84
N GLU A 518 -7.23 -12.28 -24.40
CA GLU A 518 -8.58 -12.50 -23.85
C GLU A 518 -8.53 -12.98 -22.38
N ALA A 519 -7.58 -13.85 -22.05
CA ALA A 519 -7.42 -14.38 -20.69
C ALA A 519 -7.00 -13.30 -19.69
N MET A 520 -6.11 -12.38 -20.08
CA MET A 520 -5.72 -11.21 -19.29
C MET A 520 -6.88 -10.23 -19.12
N LEU A 521 -7.63 -9.95 -20.18
CA LEU A 521 -8.85 -9.14 -20.11
C LEU A 521 -9.86 -9.74 -19.13
N GLY A 522 -10.09 -11.05 -19.19
CA GLY A 522 -10.97 -11.76 -18.25
C GLY A 522 -10.49 -11.66 -16.80
N LYS A 523 -9.18 -11.82 -16.55
CA LYS A 523 -8.58 -11.65 -15.21
C LYS A 523 -8.74 -10.22 -14.69
N CYS A 524 -8.52 -9.21 -15.53
CA CYS A 524 -8.66 -7.80 -15.17
C CYS A 524 -10.12 -7.44 -14.90
N CYS A 525 -11.05 -7.86 -15.77
CA CYS A 525 -12.48 -7.68 -15.56
C CYS A 525 -12.95 -8.34 -14.25
N ALA A 526 -12.55 -9.58 -14.00
CA ALA A 526 -12.87 -10.29 -12.77
C ALA A 526 -12.24 -9.66 -11.52
N SER A 527 -11.24 -8.78 -11.67
CA SER A 527 -10.62 -8.04 -10.56
C SER A 527 -11.14 -6.61 -10.44
N GLY A 528 -12.02 -6.17 -11.34
CA GLY A 528 -12.47 -4.78 -11.44
C GLY A 528 -11.34 -3.81 -11.84
N CYS A 529 -10.43 -4.24 -12.72
CA CYS A 529 -9.29 -3.43 -13.15
C CYS A 529 -9.40 -3.01 -14.61
N ALA A 530 -9.22 -1.72 -14.88
CA ALA A 530 -8.77 -1.24 -16.18
C ALA A 530 -7.26 -1.44 -16.30
N ILE A 531 -6.78 -1.66 -17.53
CA ILE A 531 -5.38 -1.85 -17.85
C ILE A 531 -4.79 -0.51 -18.29
N MET A 532 -3.56 -0.23 -17.89
CA MET A 532 -2.79 0.93 -18.32
C MET A 532 -1.60 0.54 -19.20
N TYR A 533 -1.20 1.49 -20.03
CA TYR A 533 0.07 1.44 -20.75
C TYR A 533 1.25 1.38 -19.78
N SER A 534 2.22 0.52 -20.11
CA SER A 534 3.56 0.48 -19.56
C SER A 534 4.52 0.67 -20.72
N ALA A 535 5.58 1.49 -20.54
CA ALA A 535 6.54 1.79 -21.60
C ALA A 535 7.13 0.54 -22.28
N ASP A 536 7.11 -0.60 -21.59
CA ASP A 536 7.67 -1.87 -22.03
C ASP A 536 6.67 -2.79 -22.77
N ASN A 537 5.37 -2.45 -22.83
CA ASN A 537 4.33 -3.37 -23.35
C ASN A 537 4.12 -3.32 -24.87
N ASN A 538 4.85 -2.44 -25.59
CA ASN A 538 4.87 -2.32 -27.05
C ASN A 538 3.48 -2.14 -27.71
N LEU A 539 2.56 -1.47 -27.01
CA LEU A 539 1.22 -1.09 -27.49
C LEU A 539 1.17 0.38 -27.93
N PRO A 540 1.66 0.73 -29.13
CA PRO A 540 1.63 2.11 -29.59
C PRO A 540 0.19 2.62 -29.66
N GLY A 541 -0.10 3.76 -29.02
CA GLY A 541 -1.40 4.42 -29.14
C GLY A 541 -2.55 3.81 -28.32
N ALA A 542 -2.28 2.94 -27.34
CA ALA A 542 -3.24 2.60 -26.29
C ALA A 542 -2.66 3.03 -24.93
N ASP A 543 -3.29 4.01 -24.28
CA ASP A 543 -2.85 4.56 -22.99
C ASP A 543 -3.59 3.88 -21.82
N ALA A 544 -4.85 3.47 -22.05
CA ALA A 544 -5.59 2.58 -21.16
C ALA A 544 -6.51 1.64 -21.95
N ILE A 545 -6.88 0.51 -21.36
CA ILE A 545 -7.81 -0.47 -21.92
C ILE A 545 -8.82 -0.84 -20.82
N ILE A 546 -10.10 -0.67 -21.10
CA ILE A 546 -11.19 -1.06 -20.21
C ILE A 546 -11.75 -2.39 -20.70
N PRO A 547 -11.62 -3.49 -19.92
CA PRO A 547 -12.20 -4.76 -20.28
C PRO A 547 -13.73 -4.69 -20.36
N VAL A 548 -14.31 -5.35 -21.36
CA VAL A 548 -15.75 -5.49 -21.55
C VAL A 548 -16.08 -6.98 -21.57
N TRP A 549 -16.88 -7.41 -20.61
CA TRP A 549 -17.40 -8.77 -20.59
C TRP A 549 -18.60 -8.88 -21.53
N THR A 550 -18.71 -9.97 -22.29
CA THR A 550 -19.90 -10.31 -23.08
C THR A 550 -20.31 -11.77 -22.80
N PRO A 551 -21.55 -12.18 -23.15
CA PRO A 551 -21.95 -13.59 -23.04
C PRO A 551 -21.11 -14.55 -23.89
N GLN A 552 -20.41 -14.04 -24.92
CA GLN A 552 -19.68 -14.85 -25.90
C GLN A 552 -18.19 -14.97 -25.55
N ALA A 553 -17.56 -13.85 -25.19
CA ALA A 553 -16.13 -13.73 -24.90
C ALA A 553 -15.79 -12.35 -24.30
N MET A 554 -14.50 -12.07 -24.06
CA MET A 554 -14.04 -10.72 -23.68
C MET A 554 -13.78 -9.83 -24.91
N THR A 555 -14.19 -8.57 -24.83
CA THR A 555 -13.74 -7.47 -25.71
C THR A 555 -13.25 -6.28 -24.86
N CYS A 556 -13.00 -5.11 -25.44
CA CYS A 556 -12.49 -3.96 -24.71
C CYS A 556 -12.88 -2.60 -25.31
N ILE A 557 -12.73 -1.57 -24.49
CA ILE A 557 -12.67 -0.17 -24.91
C ILE A 557 -11.20 0.27 -24.81
N VAL A 558 -10.62 0.70 -25.91
CA VAL A 558 -9.26 1.24 -25.97
C VAL A 558 -9.34 2.75 -25.77
N ILE A 559 -8.57 3.27 -24.83
CA ILE A 559 -8.43 4.71 -24.59
C ILE A 559 -7.05 5.14 -25.07
N SER A 560 -7.00 6.17 -25.91
CA SER A 560 -5.75 6.86 -26.24
C SER A 560 -5.80 8.33 -25.86
N VAL A 561 -4.77 8.82 -25.18
CA VAL A 561 -4.66 10.19 -24.70
C VAL A 561 -3.66 10.95 -25.57
N LYS A 562 -4.12 12.00 -26.28
CA LYS A 562 -3.33 12.76 -27.24
C LYS A 562 -3.08 14.20 -26.78
N ASN A 563 -2.09 14.39 -25.89
CA ASN A 563 -1.87 15.68 -25.20
C ASN A 563 -0.46 16.33 -25.40
N LEU A 564 0.38 15.82 -26.31
CA LEU A 564 1.76 16.32 -26.53
C LEU A 564 1.83 17.42 -27.61
N GLN A 565 2.47 18.56 -27.30
CA GLN A 565 2.72 19.66 -28.23
C GLN A 565 3.68 19.33 -29.39
N ARG A 566 4.62 18.40 -29.20
CA ARG A 566 5.66 18.09 -30.20
C ARG A 566 5.19 17.24 -31.37
N ALA A 567 4.01 16.65 -31.28
CA ALA A 567 3.40 15.97 -32.39
C ALA A 567 2.60 17.04 -33.13
N GLY A 568 2.95 17.40 -34.38
CA GLY A 568 2.24 18.36 -35.23
C GLY A 568 0.79 17.99 -35.60
N TRP A 569 0.11 17.25 -34.71
CA TRP A 569 -1.23 16.68 -34.79
C TRP A 569 -2.31 17.63 -34.23
N LEU A 570 -1.91 18.75 -33.60
CA LEU A 570 -2.82 19.59 -32.81
C LEU A 570 -2.95 21.05 -33.29
N GLU A 571 -2.26 21.47 -34.36
CA GLU A 571 -2.50 22.79 -34.96
C GLU A 571 -3.76 22.81 -35.86
N LYS A 572 -4.25 21.64 -36.25
CA LYS A 572 -5.54 21.39 -36.90
C LYS A 572 -6.17 20.15 -36.28
N ALA A 573 -7.49 19.99 -36.30
CA ALA A 573 -8.12 18.70 -35.99
C ALA A 573 -7.42 17.63 -36.83
N SER A 574 -6.57 16.80 -36.22
CA SER A 574 -5.87 15.76 -36.95
C SER A 574 -6.94 14.88 -37.57
N VAL A 575 -6.92 14.85 -38.91
CA VAL A 575 -7.77 14.02 -39.75
C VAL A 575 -7.24 12.58 -39.80
N ASP A 576 -6.12 12.32 -39.11
CA ASP A 576 -5.47 11.02 -39.07
C ASP A 576 -6.13 10.17 -37.98
N LYS A 577 -6.96 9.22 -38.42
CA LYS A 577 -7.43 8.10 -37.61
C LYS A 577 -6.28 7.58 -36.75
N VAL A 578 -6.54 7.20 -35.49
CA VAL A 578 -5.67 6.20 -34.87
C VAL A 578 -5.83 4.97 -35.73
N LYS A 579 -4.89 4.72 -36.64
CA LYS A 579 -4.99 3.55 -37.50
C LYS A 579 -5.10 2.33 -36.58
N CYS A 580 -6.12 1.50 -36.78
CA CYS A 580 -6.34 0.29 -35.96
C CYS A 580 -5.07 -0.60 -35.90
N GLU A 581 -4.17 -0.50 -36.88
CA GLU A 581 -2.85 -1.15 -36.89
C GLU A 581 -1.95 -0.83 -35.69
N PHE A 582 -2.24 0.24 -34.93
CA PHE A 582 -1.51 0.60 -33.71
C PHE A 582 -1.98 -0.17 -32.47
N THR A 583 -3.22 -0.67 -32.44
CA THR A 583 -3.75 -1.43 -31.31
C THR A 583 -3.71 -2.92 -31.56
N ARG A 584 -2.63 -3.59 -31.11
CA ARG A 584 -2.42 -5.04 -31.26
C ARG A 584 -3.20 -5.89 -30.24
N VAL A 585 -4.35 -5.42 -29.74
CA VAL A 585 -5.09 -6.14 -28.69
C VAL A 585 -5.77 -7.36 -29.30
N GLU A 586 -5.47 -8.55 -28.77
CA GLU A 586 -6.08 -9.81 -29.23
C GLU A 586 -7.41 -10.02 -28.50
N VAL A 587 -8.51 -9.76 -29.20
CA VAL A 587 -9.89 -10.06 -28.75
C VAL A 587 -10.47 -11.22 -29.55
N ALA A 588 -11.51 -11.86 -29.03
CA ALA A 588 -12.19 -12.94 -29.73
C ALA A 588 -12.75 -12.48 -31.09
N GLN A 589 -12.64 -13.36 -32.09
CA GLN A 589 -13.07 -13.05 -33.47
C GLN A 589 -14.55 -12.68 -33.53
N GLY A 590 -14.88 -11.60 -34.24
CA GLY A 590 -16.25 -11.17 -34.47
C GLY A 590 -16.88 -10.38 -33.31
N LEU A 591 -16.12 -9.96 -32.30
CA LEU A 591 -16.60 -9.02 -31.28
C LEU A 591 -16.16 -7.58 -31.57
N PRO A 592 -17.04 -6.60 -31.31
CA PRO A 592 -16.71 -5.22 -31.61
C PRO A 592 -15.75 -4.61 -30.59
N VAL A 593 -14.83 -3.77 -31.07
CA VAL A 593 -13.88 -2.98 -30.25
C VAL A 593 -14.15 -1.50 -30.45
N LEU A 594 -14.26 -0.77 -29.34
CA LEU A 594 -14.41 0.68 -29.34
C LEU A 594 -13.07 1.35 -29.01
N THR A 595 -12.59 2.24 -29.86
CA THR A 595 -11.41 3.08 -29.59
C THR A 595 -11.83 4.53 -29.35
N VAL A 596 -11.56 5.06 -28.15
CA VAL A 596 -11.80 6.45 -27.79
C VAL A 596 -10.48 7.20 -27.72
N ALA A 597 -10.27 8.14 -28.63
CA ALA A 597 -9.16 9.10 -28.59
C ALA A 597 -9.58 10.35 -27.81
N MET A 598 -8.91 10.64 -26.71
CA MET A 598 -9.11 11.80 -25.85
C MET A 598 -8.03 12.85 -26.13
N SER A 599 -8.39 13.91 -26.86
CA SER A 599 -7.60 15.14 -26.95
C SER A 599 -8.10 16.11 -25.89
N LEU A 600 -7.45 16.12 -24.72
CA LEU A 600 -7.97 16.83 -23.54
C LEU A 600 -7.66 18.34 -23.54
N ARG A 601 -6.82 18.81 -24.47
CA ARG A 601 -6.63 20.25 -24.69
C ARG A 601 -7.74 20.78 -25.59
N GLU A 602 -8.19 22.01 -25.32
CA GLU A 602 -9.19 22.66 -26.14
C GLU A 602 -8.67 22.85 -27.58
N PRO A 603 -9.46 22.49 -28.61
CA PRO A 603 -9.07 22.66 -30.00
C PRO A 603 -9.02 24.15 -30.38
N SER A 604 -8.17 24.49 -31.35
CA SER A 604 -8.12 25.84 -31.93
C SER A 604 -9.26 26.16 -32.89
N MET A 605 -10.08 25.17 -33.27
CA MET A 605 -11.16 25.28 -34.27
C MET A 605 -12.54 25.52 -33.64
N GLN A 606 -13.37 26.30 -34.33
CA GLN A 606 -14.77 26.63 -33.99
C GLN A 606 -15.81 25.61 -34.51
N ASP A 607 -15.50 24.31 -34.52
CA ASP A 607 -16.48 23.32 -34.99
C ASP A 607 -17.53 22.98 -33.92
N SER A 608 -18.77 22.73 -34.36
CA SER A 608 -19.96 22.64 -33.50
C SER A 608 -20.14 21.31 -32.73
N THR A 609 -19.35 20.28 -33.05
CA THR A 609 -19.40 18.95 -32.43
C THR A 609 -18.10 18.66 -31.68
N ASN A 610 -18.18 18.53 -30.36
CA ASN A 610 -17.03 18.31 -29.47
C ASN A 610 -16.42 16.89 -29.56
N TRP A 611 -16.96 16.05 -30.44
CA TRP A 611 -16.46 14.72 -30.77
C TRP A 611 -16.81 14.33 -32.20
N ILE A 612 -16.07 13.37 -32.79
CA ILE A 612 -16.22 12.86 -34.16
C ILE A 612 -16.27 11.32 -34.12
N LEU A 613 -17.26 10.71 -34.78
CA LEU A 613 -17.28 9.27 -35.10
C LEU A 613 -16.58 9.05 -36.44
N TRP A 614 -15.75 8.01 -36.52
CA TRP A 614 -15.09 7.63 -37.76
C TRP A 614 -15.74 6.35 -38.31
N ASP A 615 -16.47 6.48 -39.41
CA ASP A 615 -17.30 5.41 -39.99
C ASP A 615 -16.54 4.54 -41.01
N ASP A 616 -15.29 4.89 -41.30
CA ASP A 616 -14.45 4.27 -42.34
C ASP A 616 -13.51 3.17 -41.80
N LEU A 617 -13.99 2.31 -40.89
CA LEU A 617 -13.18 1.24 -40.28
C LEU A 617 -13.68 -0.16 -40.71
N PRO A 618 -12.83 -1.21 -40.60
CA PRO A 618 -13.28 -2.58 -40.86
C PRO A 618 -14.50 -2.94 -40.01
N ASP A 619 -15.31 -3.89 -40.50
CA ASP A 619 -16.44 -4.44 -39.75
C ASP A 619 -16.02 -4.74 -38.30
N MET A 620 -16.82 -4.26 -37.33
CA MET A 620 -16.63 -4.46 -35.88
C MET A 620 -15.61 -3.54 -35.16
N HIS A 621 -15.06 -2.50 -35.80
CA HIS A 621 -14.27 -1.47 -35.10
C HIS A 621 -14.94 -0.10 -35.15
N SER A 622 -15.26 0.47 -33.98
CA SER A 622 -15.77 1.84 -33.87
C SER A 622 -14.68 2.75 -33.29
N HIS A 623 -14.50 3.94 -33.88
CA HIS A 623 -13.54 4.91 -33.40
C HIS A 623 -14.17 6.27 -33.17
N VAL A 624 -13.95 6.82 -31.98
CA VAL A 624 -14.45 8.13 -31.56
C VAL A 624 -13.28 9.00 -31.12
N THR A 625 -13.25 10.25 -31.59
CA THR A 625 -12.32 11.27 -31.07
C THR A 625 -13.09 12.32 -30.29
N CYS A 626 -12.68 12.60 -29.05
CA CYS A 626 -13.22 13.67 -28.21
C CYS A 626 -12.21 14.82 -28.11
N TYR A 627 -12.66 16.05 -28.34
CA TYR A 627 -11.83 17.26 -28.31
C TYR A 627 -12.22 18.19 -27.17
N GLY A 628 -11.25 18.58 -26.35
CA GLY A 628 -11.45 19.47 -25.22
C GLY A 628 -12.21 18.83 -24.06
N ILE A 629 -12.15 19.51 -22.91
CA ILE A 629 -12.87 19.16 -21.67
C ILE A 629 -14.08 20.08 -21.50
N GLN A 630 -13.99 21.36 -21.88
CA GLN A 630 -14.97 22.38 -21.53
C GLN A 630 -16.38 22.02 -21.99
N HIS A 631 -16.49 21.59 -23.24
CA HIS A 631 -17.76 21.26 -23.89
C HIS A 631 -18.03 19.73 -23.94
N ASN A 632 -17.25 18.94 -23.21
CA ASN A 632 -17.45 17.51 -23.02
C ASN A 632 -17.66 17.16 -21.54
N TYR A 633 -18.04 15.92 -21.25
CA TYR A 633 -18.12 15.36 -19.89
C TYR A 633 -19.06 16.15 -18.97
N ASP A 634 -20.32 16.33 -19.36
CA ASP A 634 -21.31 17.16 -18.64
C ASP A 634 -21.68 16.67 -17.23
N TYR A 635 -21.26 15.46 -16.87
CA TYR A 635 -21.34 14.97 -15.49
C TYR A 635 -20.27 15.57 -14.56
N LEU A 636 -19.39 16.44 -15.08
CA LEU A 636 -18.44 17.24 -14.31
C LEU A 636 -18.90 18.70 -14.29
N SER A 637 -18.79 19.36 -13.13
CA SER A 637 -19.05 20.80 -13.02
C SER A 637 -18.02 21.63 -13.78
N THR A 638 -18.36 22.89 -14.05
CA THR A 638 -17.49 23.83 -14.75
C THR A 638 -16.17 24.03 -14.01
N GLU A 639 -16.23 24.11 -12.68
CA GLU A 639 -15.10 24.31 -11.79
C GLU A 639 -14.15 23.10 -11.84
N VAL A 640 -14.71 21.88 -11.82
CA VAL A 640 -13.92 20.64 -11.95
C VAL A 640 -13.25 20.57 -13.32
N LYS A 641 -13.96 20.92 -14.40
CA LYS A 641 -13.40 20.96 -15.76
C LYS A 641 -12.22 21.93 -15.85
N GLN A 642 -12.34 23.12 -15.27
CA GLN A 642 -11.27 24.13 -15.22
C GLN A 642 -10.05 23.63 -14.43
N LEU A 643 -10.25 22.98 -13.28
CA LEU A 643 -9.15 22.41 -12.49
C LEU A 643 -8.40 21.31 -13.27
N LEU A 644 -9.13 20.43 -13.95
CA LEU A 644 -8.52 19.40 -14.79
C LEU A 644 -7.70 20.00 -15.94
N GLN A 645 -8.21 21.05 -16.60
CA GLN A 645 -7.45 21.80 -17.61
C GLN A 645 -6.19 22.43 -17.03
N SER A 646 -6.28 23.01 -15.82
CA SER A 646 -5.12 23.58 -15.15
C SER A 646 -4.05 22.52 -14.89
N ILE A 647 -4.44 21.38 -14.30
CA ILE A 647 -3.56 20.23 -14.04
C ILE A 647 -2.82 19.76 -15.31
N LEU A 648 -3.45 19.81 -16.50
CA LEU A 648 -2.80 19.45 -17.76
C LEU A 648 -1.60 20.34 -18.09
N VAL A 649 -1.61 21.61 -17.67
CA VAL A 649 -0.60 22.63 -18.04
C VAL A 649 0.34 23.01 -16.89
N THR A 650 0.01 22.70 -15.63
CA THR A 650 0.76 23.00 -14.38
C THR A 650 2.24 22.60 -14.39
N VAL A 651 3.20 23.41 -14.85
CA VAL A 651 4.64 22.99 -14.88
C VAL A 651 5.19 22.86 -13.45
N PRO A 652 5.91 21.78 -13.08
CA PRO A 652 6.47 21.67 -11.73
C PRO A 652 7.45 22.82 -11.53
N ASP A 653 7.34 23.54 -10.42
CA ASP A 653 8.36 24.50 -10.02
C ASP A 653 9.31 23.77 -9.07
N PRO A 654 10.48 23.30 -9.55
CA PRO A 654 11.42 22.59 -8.72
C PRO A 654 11.99 23.48 -7.60
N MET A 655 11.73 24.79 -7.63
CA MET A 655 12.18 25.77 -6.64
C MET A 655 11.15 26.02 -5.53
N HIS A 656 9.95 25.45 -5.62
CA HIS A 656 8.88 25.70 -4.65
C HIS A 656 9.26 25.12 -3.28
N GLY A 657 9.34 25.98 -2.26
CA GLY A 657 9.73 25.60 -0.89
C GLY A 657 11.23 25.41 -0.67
N ALA A 658 12.08 25.57 -1.69
CA ALA A 658 13.53 25.42 -1.57
C ALA A 658 14.15 26.63 -0.86
N ASN A 659 14.98 26.37 0.16
CA ASN A 659 15.79 27.44 0.77
C ASN A 659 16.89 27.92 -0.23
N LYS A 660 17.60 29.01 0.08
CA LYS A 660 18.56 29.63 -0.86
C LYS A 660 19.64 28.66 -1.38
N GLU A 661 20.14 27.75 -0.54
CA GLU A 661 21.16 26.77 -0.92
C GLU A 661 20.56 25.60 -1.73
N GLU A 662 19.37 25.11 -1.34
CA GLU A 662 18.63 24.09 -2.10
C GLU A 662 18.20 24.61 -3.47
N ALA A 663 17.79 25.87 -3.53
CA ALA A 663 17.46 26.59 -4.75
C ALA A 663 18.68 26.65 -5.70
N GLU A 664 19.87 26.94 -5.19
CA GLU A 664 21.11 26.93 -5.98
C GLU A 664 21.50 25.51 -6.43
N TRP A 665 21.30 24.50 -5.58
CA TRP A 665 21.58 23.11 -5.90
C TRP A 665 20.61 22.54 -6.96
N ILE A 666 19.32 22.86 -6.85
CA ILE A 666 18.27 22.47 -7.79
C ILE A 666 18.47 23.16 -9.14
N LYS A 667 18.84 24.45 -9.15
CA LYS A 667 19.23 25.18 -10.37
C LYS A 667 20.40 24.52 -11.09
N GLN A 668 21.33 23.89 -10.37
CA GLN A 668 22.45 23.14 -10.98
C GLN A 668 22.03 21.79 -11.58
N MET A 669 20.89 21.23 -11.17
CA MET A 669 20.36 19.91 -11.55
C MET A 669 19.32 19.93 -12.70
N LEU A 670 18.95 21.10 -13.22
CA LEU A 670 17.92 21.24 -14.26
C LEU A 670 18.28 20.59 -15.62
N PRO A 671 17.28 20.20 -16.43
CA PRO A 671 17.41 19.24 -17.55
C PRO A 671 18.43 19.61 -18.65
N GLU A 672 18.64 20.90 -18.94
CA GLU A 672 19.59 21.35 -19.96
C GLU A 672 21.06 21.00 -19.62
N ARG A 673 21.39 20.80 -18.33
CA ARG A 673 22.71 20.29 -17.91
C ARG A 673 22.77 18.77 -17.84
N PHE A 674 21.64 18.10 -17.63
CA PHE A 674 21.55 16.63 -17.58
C PHE A 674 21.75 15.98 -18.95
N GLU A 675 21.22 16.56 -20.04
CA GLU A 675 21.48 16.06 -21.41
C GLU A 675 22.98 16.17 -21.81
N LYS A 676 23.69 17.19 -21.32
CA LYS A 676 25.14 17.33 -21.49
C LYS A 676 25.92 16.30 -20.67
N ALA A 677 25.48 16.01 -19.45
CA ALA A 677 26.09 14.99 -18.59
C ALA A 677 25.85 13.57 -19.12
N GLU A 678 24.67 13.26 -19.66
CA GLU A 678 24.37 11.94 -20.25
C GLU A 678 25.19 11.67 -21.52
N ARG A 679 25.44 12.70 -22.35
CA ARG A 679 26.38 12.60 -23.50
C ARG A 679 27.83 12.39 -23.08
N LEU A 680 28.25 12.90 -21.93
CA LEU A 680 29.58 12.65 -21.36
C LEU A 680 29.69 11.24 -20.77
N PHE A 681 28.64 10.75 -20.11
CA PHE A 681 28.61 9.40 -19.53
C PHE A 681 28.56 8.28 -20.57
N ARG A 682 27.92 8.49 -21.74
CA ARG A 682 27.93 7.51 -22.85
C ARG A 682 29.29 7.36 -23.55
N ARG A 683 30.27 8.25 -23.29
CA ARG A 683 31.64 8.11 -23.80
C ARG A 683 32.55 7.26 -22.89
N TRP A 684 32.09 6.90 -21.70
CA TRP A 684 32.86 6.17 -20.68
C TRP A 684 32.32 4.77 -20.36
N ASN A 685 31.41 4.25 -21.18
CA ASN A 685 31.05 2.83 -21.24
C ASN A 685 31.49 2.23 -22.57
#